data_AF-A0A7X6X574-F1
#
_entry.id   AF-A0A7X6X574-F1
#
_cell.length_a   1.000
_cell.length_b   1.000
_cell.length_c   1.000
_cell.angle_alpha   90.00
_cell.angle_beta   90.00
_cell.angle_gamma   90.00
#
_symmetry.space_group_name_H-M   'P 1'
#
loop_
_entity.id
_entity.type
_entity.pdbx_description
1 polymer ?
#
loop_
_entity_poly.entity_id
_entity_poly.type
_entity_poly.pdbx_seq_one_letter_code
_entity_poly.pdbx_strand_id
1 'polypeptide(L)'
;GEKTALRLIREFGSAAEVFEHIDKQKGALKTNLENGKSAADLAYQLSYIERDVDIPEEMDPLNRSGIDFRDNAALANLFSQLGFRSYFERFPELQKYLGEEVKAGRRLLDEAENLQQFVAAEDLLSSITEGEAIAFFLPTDTLKGLFLTAKGFITVEDLEEAAAILSYEDISFVSWDIKQQLREQKYLAANRNIFDSMVAAYLLQEDGSSSDFDYSMQAVLGDEFMPAASHDEQLPLLADRDSLRKKQLYQLLKAYPKQKQDIAGHDLEYLAEVEMRLAVILAAMEVRGIKVDKEMLDRNSNEMQGELDSLERSIYDLAGHEFNINSPQQLSKILFEERQLPPGKKTASGYSTAADELQRLLHLDPMIPLILEYRELAKLRGTFVEGLLKEIGEDGRVHTNFNQTVTSTGRLSSSNPNLQNIPIRTERGREIRKVFVAPPGRLLVGADYSQIELRLLAHLSKDDALVQAFRDGEDIHTITAARLFHKNAAEVTGDERGVAKTVNFSITYGISEFGLARDLGTSRQEAGAYIKRYHDQYPKVILWLDQQAETGKEQGYVQTLFHRRRYLPELTSQNYNVYQFGVRAAMNAPVQGTAADLIKIAMVKAVDAIRTADLDANILLQVHDELILEVDENDAKEVAVVLKRVMEEAMDLDVPLLADTKIGPNWGEME
;
A
#
# COMPACT_ATOMS: atom_id res chain seq x y z
N GLY A 1 44.66 -29.15 20.47
CA GLY A 1 44.67 -27.89 19.70
C GLY A 1 45.75 -27.93 18.63
N GLU A 2 45.80 -26.92 17.76
CA GLU A 2 46.59 -26.89 16.51
C GLU A 2 48.08 -27.23 16.70
N LYS A 3 48.78 -26.57 17.63
CA LYS A 3 50.21 -26.83 17.90
C LYS A 3 50.49 -28.30 18.27
N THR A 4 49.58 -28.93 19.00
CA THR A 4 49.68 -30.35 19.37
C THR A 4 49.42 -31.26 18.17
N ALA A 5 48.43 -30.93 17.35
CA ALA A 5 48.10 -31.69 16.14
C ALA A 5 49.26 -31.64 15.13
N LEU A 6 49.83 -30.46 14.87
CA LEU A 6 51.01 -30.30 14.02
C LEU A 6 52.23 -31.06 14.54
N ARG A 7 52.44 -31.07 15.86
CA ARG A 7 53.52 -31.87 16.47
C ARG A 7 53.31 -33.36 16.21
N LEU A 8 52.11 -33.88 16.43
CA LEU A 8 51.79 -35.30 16.20
C LEU A 8 51.92 -35.67 14.71
N ILE A 9 51.43 -34.85 13.79
CA ILE A 9 51.58 -35.10 12.35
C ILE A 9 53.05 -35.03 11.93
N ARG A 10 53.87 -34.13 12.50
CA ARG A 10 55.32 -34.12 12.23
C ARG A 10 56.04 -35.34 12.78
N GLU A 11 55.58 -35.88 13.90
CA GLU A 11 56.16 -37.06 14.55
C GLU A 11 55.80 -38.36 13.82
N PHE A 12 54.55 -38.51 13.38
CA PHE A 12 54.02 -39.73 12.76
C PHE A 12 53.82 -39.64 11.24
N GLY A 13 54.03 -38.46 10.64
CA GLY A 13 53.97 -38.22 9.20
C GLY A 13 52.58 -37.83 8.67
N SER A 14 51.55 -38.59 9.01
CA SER A 14 50.18 -38.36 8.52
C SER A 14 49.14 -38.45 9.63
N ALA A 15 47.93 -37.93 9.38
CA ALA A 15 46.82 -38.08 10.31
C ALA A 15 46.46 -39.56 10.55
N ALA A 16 46.48 -40.40 9.50
CA ALA A 16 46.22 -41.84 9.61
C ALA A 16 47.22 -42.53 10.55
N GLU A 17 48.51 -42.23 10.39
CA GLU A 17 49.60 -42.77 11.22
C GLU A 17 49.49 -42.35 12.68
N VAL A 18 48.99 -41.14 12.97
CA VAL A 18 48.71 -40.68 14.34
C VAL A 18 47.65 -41.56 15.01
N PHE A 19 46.61 -41.97 14.27
CA PHE A 19 45.54 -42.84 14.79
C PHE A 19 45.94 -44.33 14.86
N GLU A 20 46.84 -44.82 14.01
CA GLU A 20 47.41 -46.17 14.14
C GLU A 20 48.31 -46.31 15.37
N HIS A 21 48.99 -45.22 15.74
CA HIS A 21 49.90 -45.18 16.89
C HIS A 21 49.28 -44.57 18.15
N ILE A 22 47.95 -44.58 18.27
CA ILE A 22 47.21 -43.95 19.38
C ILE A 22 47.63 -44.48 20.75
N ASP A 23 48.07 -45.75 20.82
CA ASP A 23 48.53 -46.40 22.05
C ASP A 23 49.83 -45.82 22.61
N LYS A 24 50.61 -45.11 21.80
CA LYS A 24 51.81 -44.38 22.25
C LYS A 24 51.45 -43.08 22.99
N GLN A 25 50.21 -42.61 22.89
CA GLN A 25 49.71 -41.42 23.60
C GLN A 25 49.17 -41.77 24.99
N LYS A 26 49.20 -40.83 25.93
CA LYS A 26 48.74 -41.05 27.32
C LYS A 26 47.80 -39.95 27.81
N GLY A 27 46.97 -40.29 28.79
CA GLY A 27 46.07 -39.36 29.47
C GLY A 27 45.01 -38.76 28.54
N ALA A 28 44.58 -37.53 28.82
CA ALA A 28 43.49 -36.85 28.10
C ALA A 28 43.72 -36.73 26.58
N LEU A 29 44.98 -36.72 26.12
CA LEU A 29 45.29 -36.68 24.68
C LEU A 29 44.88 -37.97 23.97
N LYS A 30 45.11 -39.14 24.59
CA LYS A 30 44.69 -40.44 24.03
C LYS A 30 43.17 -40.50 23.94
N THR A 31 42.47 -40.18 25.02
CA THR A 31 41.00 -40.17 25.07
C THR A 31 40.38 -39.23 24.03
N ASN A 32 40.96 -38.04 23.83
CA ASN A 32 40.47 -37.09 22.82
C ASN A 32 40.68 -37.59 21.39
N LEU A 33 41.79 -38.28 21.10
CA LEU A 33 42.02 -38.90 19.79
C LEU A 33 41.04 -40.07 19.58
N GLU A 34 40.82 -40.91 20.58
CA GLU A 34 39.89 -42.05 20.48
C GLU A 34 38.45 -41.57 20.20
N ASN A 35 37.98 -40.58 20.96
CA ASN A 35 36.63 -40.01 20.78
C ASN A 35 36.50 -39.22 19.45
N GLY A 36 37.60 -38.66 18.95
CA GLY A 36 37.63 -37.81 17.75
C GLY A 36 37.90 -38.52 16.43
N LYS A 37 38.22 -39.83 16.45
CA LYS A 37 38.65 -40.57 15.26
C LYS A 37 37.64 -40.53 14.12
N SER A 38 36.38 -40.84 14.40
CA SER A 38 35.32 -40.82 13.37
C SER A 38 35.11 -39.44 12.76
N ALA A 39 35.25 -38.38 13.56
CA ALA A 39 35.14 -37.00 13.07
C ALA A 39 36.33 -36.61 12.19
N ALA A 40 37.54 -37.08 12.51
CA ALA A 40 38.74 -36.85 11.70
C ALA A 40 38.71 -37.61 10.38
N ASP A 41 38.25 -38.87 10.38
CA ASP A 41 38.08 -39.68 9.17
C ASP A 41 37.07 -39.03 8.20
N LEU A 42 35.94 -38.56 8.74
CA LEU A 42 34.95 -37.82 7.97
C LEU A 42 35.52 -36.50 7.42
N ALA A 43 36.26 -35.74 8.24
CA ALA A 43 36.89 -34.51 7.79
C ALA A 43 37.89 -34.74 6.65
N TYR A 44 38.65 -35.84 6.71
CA TYR A 44 39.55 -36.22 5.62
C TYR A 44 38.76 -36.51 4.33
N GLN A 45 37.73 -37.34 4.41
CA GLN A 45 36.87 -37.65 3.25
C GLN A 45 36.26 -36.40 2.63
N LEU A 46 35.77 -35.46 3.44
CA LEU A 46 35.19 -34.20 2.97
C LEU A 46 36.22 -33.26 2.34
N SER A 47 37.49 -33.34 2.78
CA SER A 47 38.58 -32.49 2.27
C SER A 47 39.34 -33.11 1.10
N TYR A 48 39.14 -34.40 0.83
CA TYR A 48 39.82 -35.11 -0.24
C TYR A 48 39.31 -34.63 -1.60
N ILE A 49 40.20 -34.04 -2.39
CA ILE A 49 39.88 -33.66 -3.77
C ILE A 49 40.00 -34.91 -4.63
N GLU A 50 38.86 -35.46 -5.04
CA GLU A 50 38.81 -36.51 -6.05
C GLU A 50 39.32 -35.94 -7.37
N ARG A 51 40.40 -36.53 -7.89
CA ARG A 51 41.08 -36.08 -9.12
C ARG A 51 40.80 -37.00 -10.30
N ASP A 52 40.25 -38.19 -10.04
CA ASP A 52 39.87 -39.16 -11.05
C ASP A 52 38.37 -39.05 -11.38
N VAL A 53 37.85 -37.82 -11.38
CA VAL A 53 36.48 -37.53 -11.83
C VAL A 53 36.45 -37.67 -13.35
N ASP A 54 35.56 -38.52 -13.84
CA ASP A 54 35.28 -38.66 -15.26
C ASP A 54 34.61 -37.37 -15.77
N ILE A 55 35.39 -36.48 -16.37
CA ILE A 55 34.91 -35.26 -17.01
C ILE A 55 34.72 -35.57 -18.49
N PRO A 56 33.48 -35.45 -19.03
CA PRO A 56 33.23 -35.64 -20.46
C PRO A 56 34.15 -34.76 -21.30
N GLU A 57 34.68 -35.27 -22.42
CA GLU A 57 35.57 -34.50 -23.33
C GLU A 57 34.94 -33.17 -23.80
N GLU A 58 33.61 -33.10 -23.85
CA GLU A 58 32.82 -31.90 -24.18
C GLU A 58 32.95 -30.77 -23.15
N MET A 59 33.37 -31.08 -21.93
CA MET A 59 33.57 -30.13 -20.83
C MET A 59 35.04 -29.73 -20.63
N ASP A 60 35.95 -30.14 -21.53
CA ASP A 60 37.36 -29.73 -21.44
C ASP A 60 37.49 -28.21 -21.70
N PRO A 61 37.83 -27.40 -20.68
CA PRO A 61 37.94 -25.94 -20.82
C PRO A 61 39.07 -25.50 -21.76
N LEU A 62 39.98 -26.40 -22.16
CA LEU A 62 41.06 -26.14 -23.11
C LEU A 62 40.66 -26.37 -24.57
N ASN A 63 39.48 -26.96 -24.82
CA ASN A 63 38.96 -27.24 -26.16
C ASN A 63 38.11 -26.10 -26.75
N ARG A 64 38.08 -24.92 -26.11
CA ARG A 64 37.39 -23.74 -26.63
C ARG A 64 38.02 -23.29 -27.93
N SER A 65 37.28 -23.41 -29.04
CA SER A 65 37.74 -22.99 -30.35
C SER A 65 37.59 -21.47 -30.50
N GLY A 66 38.39 -20.85 -31.36
CA GLY A 66 38.29 -19.43 -31.67
C GLY A 66 36.95 -18.99 -32.30
N ILE A 67 36.00 -19.90 -32.51
CA ILE A 67 34.65 -19.62 -32.98
C ILE A 67 33.70 -19.26 -31.83
N ASP A 68 34.07 -19.54 -30.57
CA ASP A 68 33.38 -19.01 -29.38
C ASP A 68 33.64 -17.50 -29.17
N PHE A 69 34.34 -16.86 -30.12
CA PHE A 69 34.67 -15.43 -30.08
C PHE A 69 33.41 -14.57 -30.27
N ARG A 70 33.03 -13.93 -29.17
CA ARG A 70 32.35 -12.63 -29.08
C ARG A 70 31.26 -12.42 -30.13
N ASP A 71 30.05 -12.87 -29.80
CA ASP A 71 28.87 -12.18 -30.29
C ASP A 71 28.86 -10.77 -29.69
N ASN A 72 29.56 -9.84 -30.36
CA ASN A 72 29.65 -8.45 -29.94
C ASN A 72 28.28 -7.77 -29.94
N ALA A 73 27.30 -8.28 -30.69
CA ALA A 73 25.93 -7.78 -30.65
C ALA A 73 25.20 -8.24 -29.38
N ALA A 74 25.23 -9.54 -29.06
CA ALA A 74 24.68 -10.05 -27.81
C ALA A 74 25.38 -9.43 -26.58
N LEU A 75 26.71 -9.26 -26.64
CA LEU A 75 27.47 -8.63 -25.57
C LEU A 75 27.16 -7.14 -25.42
N ALA A 76 27.06 -6.39 -26.53
CA ALA A 76 26.68 -4.97 -26.51
C ALA A 76 25.25 -4.80 -25.97
N ASN A 77 24.30 -5.64 -26.40
CA ASN A 77 22.94 -5.61 -25.89
C ASN A 77 22.88 -5.92 -24.39
N LEU A 78 23.59 -6.95 -23.92
CA LEU A 78 23.65 -7.31 -22.51
C LEU A 78 24.30 -6.19 -21.66
N PHE A 79 25.40 -5.60 -22.13
CA PHE A 79 26.04 -4.47 -21.44
C PHE A 79 25.10 -3.26 -21.36
N SER A 80 24.33 -3.00 -22.41
CA SER A 80 23.33 -1.94 -22.40
C SER A 80 22.22 -2.22 -21.39
N GLN A 81 21.64 -3.42 -21.41
CA GLN A 81 20.57 -3.83 -20.47
C GLN A 81 21.03 -3.76 -19.02
N LEU A 82 22.29 -4.10 -18.74
CA LEU A 82 22.88 -4.04 -17.40
C LEU A 82 23.43 -2.65 -17.04
N GLY A 83 23.32 -1.65 -17.93
CA GLY A 83 23.79 -0.28 -17.67
C GLY A 83 25.31 -0.11 -17.60
N PHE A 84 26.10 -1.01 -18.21
CA PHE A 84 27.56 -1.06 -18.15
C PHE A 84 28.24 -0.06 -19.11
N ARG A 85 28.03 1.25 -18.87
CA ARG A 85 28.47 2.34 -19.75
C ARG A 85 30.00 2.44 -19.93
N SER A 86 30.78 2.26 -18.86
CA SER A 86 32.25 2.36 -18.90
C SER A 86 32.92 1.32 -19.82
N TYR A 87 32.22 0.22 -20.09
CA TYR A 87 32.72 -0.81 -21.00
C TYR A 87 32.63 -0.38 -22.48
N PHE A 88 31.74 0.54 -22.85
CA PHE A 88 31.68 1.08 -24.21
C PHE A 88 32.76 2.13 -24.49
N GLU A 89 33.32 2.76 -23.45
CA GLU A 89 34.51 3.60 -23.58
C GLU A 89 35.77 2.75 -23.72
N ARG A 90 35.82 1.65 -22.97
CA ARG A 90 36.93 0.68 -23.01
C ARG A 90 36.92 -0.17 -24.28
N PHE A 91 35.75 -0.42 -24.87
CA PHE A 91 35.53 -1.18 -26.10
C PHE A 91 34.63 -0.40 -27.10
N PRO A 92 35.13 0.69 -27.71
CA PRO A 92 34.34 1.54 -28.62
C PRO A 92 33.74 0.79 -29.81
N GLU A 93 34.38 -0.29 -30.24
CA GLU A 93 33.92 -1.14 -31.33
C GLU A 93 32.57 -1.82 -31.04
N LEU A 94 32.15 -1.92 -29.78
CA LEU A 94 30.85 -2.48 -29.40
C LEU A 94 29.68 -1.54 -29.74
N GLN A 95 29.93 -0.24 -29.83
CA GLN A 95 28.88 0.76 -30.09
C GLN A 95 28.21 0.57 -31.46
N LYS A 96 28.93 0.02 -32.44
CA LYS A 96 28.38 -0.25 -33.79
C LYS A 96 27.38 -1.41 -33.82
N TYR A 97 27.36 -2.24 -32.77
CA TYR A 97 26.48 -3.39 -32.63
C TYR A 97 25.27 -3.15 -31.72
N LEU A 98 25.14 -1.95 -31.17
CA LEU A 98 23.94 -1.55 -30.43
C LEU A 98 22.72 -1.66 -31.34
N GLY A 99 21.69 -2.39 -30.89
CA GLY A 99 20.40 -2.49 -31.55
C GLY A 99 19.75 -1.12 -31.74
N GLU A 100 18.74 -1.03 -32.62
CA GLU A 100 17.99 0.22 -32.83
C GLU A 100 17.36 0.75 -31.54
N GLU A 101 16.97 -0.16 -30.64
CA GLU A 101 16.43 0.12 -29.30
C GLU A 101 17.41 0.96 -28.46
N VAL A 102 18.65 0.50 -28.28
CA VAL A 102 19.66 1.25 -27.49
C VAL A 102 20.02 2.59 -28.14
N LYS A 103 19.98 2.67 -29.48
CA LYS A 103 20.20 3.93 -30.20
C LYS A 103 19.05 4.91 -29.95
N ALA A 104 17.81 4.44 -29.85
CA ALA A 104 16.65 5.27 -29.57
C ALA A 104 16.70 5.84 -28.15
N GLY A 105 16.99 5.02 -27.14
CA GLY A 105 17.14 5.48 -25.76
C GLY A 105 18.30 6.44 -25.55
N ARG A 106 19.45 6.19 -26.20
CA ARG A 106 20.59 7.12 -26.17
C ARG A 106 20.26 8.47 -26.79
N ARG A 107 19.53 8.46 -27.91
CA ARG A 107 19.11 9.69 -28.59
C ARG A 107 18.27 10.60 -27.69
N LEU A 108 17.35 10.05 -26.88
CA LEU A 108 16.56 10.88 -25.96
C LEU A 108 17.42 11.58 -24.91
N LEU A 109 18.43 10.89 -24.35
CA LEU A 109 19.32 11.51 -23.38
C LEU A 109 20.22 12.58 -24.04
N ASP A 110 20.73 12.30 -25.23
CA ASP A 110 21.52 13.27 -26.00
C ASP A 110 20.68 14.51 -26.36
N GLU A 111 19.41 14.34 -26.74
CA GLU A 111 18.48 15.45 -26.99
C GLU A 111 18.28 16.30 -25.73
N ALA A 112 18.10 15.68 -24.56
CA ALA A 112 17.97 16.38 -23.28
C ALA A 112 19.24 17.17 -22.89
N GLU A 113 20.41 16.62 -23.16
CA GLU A 113 21.69 17.30 -22.88
C GLU A 113 21.87 18.55 -23.74
N ASN A 114 21.42 18.52 -25.00
CA ASN A 114 21.60 19.58 -25.99
C ASN A 114 20.49 20.65 -26.00
N LEU A 115 19.56 20.63 -25.05
CA LEU A 115 18.50 21.64 -24.95
C LEU A 115 19.06 23.05 -24.70
N GLN A 116 18.46 24.05 -25.36
CA GLN A 116 18.80 25.45 -25.14
C GLN A 116 18.36 25.89 -23.74
N GLN A 117 19.24 26.56 -23.00
CA GLN A 117 18.85 27.24 -21.76
C GLN A 117 18.26 28.62 -22.09
N PHE A 118 17.04 28.87 -21.64
CA PHE A 118 16.38 30.17 -21.71
C PHE A 118 16.76 31.05 -20.52
N VAL A 119 16.70 32.37 -20.73
CA VAL A 119 17.04 33.37 -19.70
C VAL A 119 15.76 33.95 -19.06
N ALA A 120 14.65 33.98 -19.80
CA ALA A 120 13.37 34.50 -19.34
C ALA A 120 12.26 33.46 -19.46
N ALA A 121 11.28 33.50 -18.54
CA ALA A 121 10.16 32.57 -18.55
C ALA A 121 9.29 32.73 -19.81
N GLU A 122 9.17 33.96 -20.33
CA GLU A 122 8.44 34.27 -21.56
C GLU A 122 9.02 33.55 -22.79
N ASP A 123 10.34 33.34 -22.83
CA ASP A 123 10.99 32.58 -23.90
C ASP A 123 10.58 31.10 -23.86
N LEU A 124 10.52 30.53 -22.66
CA LEU A 124 10.03 29.16 -22.46
C LEU A 124 8.56 29.05 -22.88
N LEU A 125 7.71 29.96 -22.38
CA LEU A 125 6.27 29.96 -22.63
C LEU A 125 5.96 30.19 -24.12
N SER A 126 6.70 31.03 -24.82
CA SER A 126 6.53 31.25 -26.28
C SER A 126 7.10 30.11 -27.13
N SER A 127 7.90 29.21 -26.54
CA SER A 127 8.45 28.06 -27.24
C SER A 127 7.43 26.93 -27.42
N ILE A 128 6.37 26.88 -26.62
CA ILE A 128 5.35 25.82 -26.69
C ILE A 128 4.41 26.03 -27.88
N THR A 129 3.96 24.94 -28.47
CA THR A 129 2.90 24.93 -29.48
C THR A 129 1.63 24.28 -28.92
N GLU A 130 0.51 24.44 -29.63
CA GLU A 130 -0.79 23.91 -29.19
C GLU A 130 -0.72 22.39 -28.97
N GLY A 131 -1.09 21.95 -27.77
CA GLY A 131 -1.05 20.54 -27.36
C GLY A 131 0.28 20.07 -26.74
N GLU A 132 1.33 20.89 -26.71
CA GLU A 132 2.56 20.58 -25.98
C GLU A 132 2.41 20.89 -24.48
N ALA A 133 3.16 20.16 -23.66
CA ALA A 133 3.24 20.38 -22.22
C ALA A 133 4.61 20.93 -21.80
N ILE A 134 4.66 21.55 -20.61
CA ILE A 134 5.91 21.90 -19.94
C ILE A 134 6.17 20.85 -18.86
N ALA A 135 7.31 20.16 -18.95
CA ALA A 135 7.77 19.25 -17.92
C ALA A 135 8.51 20.02 -16.83
N PHE A 136 8.25 19.76 -15.56
CA PHE A 136 8.88 20.53 -14.49
C PHE A 136 9.15 19.74 -13.21
N PHE A 137 10.13 20.24 -12.45
CA PHE A 137 10.30 19.96 -11.03
C PHE A 137 10.41 21.27 -10.25
N LEU A 138 9.78 21.32 -9.08
CA LEU A 138 9.86 22.49 -8.20
C LEU A 138 11.27 22.67 -7.61
N PRO A 139 11.65 23.91 -7.26
CA PRO A 139 12.83 24.16 -6.44
C PRO A 139 12.69 23.51 -5.07
N THR A 140 13.82 23.14 -4.48
CA THR A 140 13.93 22.63 -3.11
C THR A 140 15.05 23.39 -2.39
N ASP A 141 15.19 23.20 -1.08
CA ASP A 141 16.27 23.82 -0.27
C ASP A 141 17.69 23.58 -0.82
N THR A 142 17.88 22.53 -1.62
CA THR A 142 19.20 22.12 -2.11
C THR A 142 19.36 22.17 -3.62
N LEU A 143 18.27 22.31 -4.37
CA LEU A 143 18.28 22.22 -5.84
C LEU A 143 17.33 23.25 -6.43
N LYS A 144 17.76 23.91 -7.51
CA LYS A 144 16.92 24.83 -8.28
C LYS A 144 15.74 24.10 -8.91
N GLY A 145 14.66 24.81 -9.18
CA GLY A 145 13.57 24.28 -9.97
C GLY A 145 13.96 24.25 -11.44
N LEU A 146 13.30 23.39 -12.21
CA LEU A 146 13.61 23.18 -13.62
C LEU A 146 12.30 23.08 -14.39
N PHE A 147 12.14 23.86 -15.45
CA PHE A 147 11.01 23.82 -16.37
C PHE A 147 11.53 23.62 -17.79
N LEU A 148 10.94 22.70 -18.54
CA LEU A 148 11.49 22.19 -19.78
C LEU A 148 10.41 21.97 -20.85
N THR A 149 10.75 22.31 -22.08
CA THR A 149 10.01 22.01 -23.32
C THR A 149 10.89 21.17 -24.25
N ALA A 150 10.35 20.74 -25.39
CA ALA A 150 11.14 20.04 -26.41
C ALA A 150 12.25 20.91 -27.02
N LYS A 151 12.20 22.24 -26.85
CA LYS A 151 13.12 23.20 -27.46
C LYS A 151 14.17 23.75 -26.48
N GLY A 152 13.84 23.81 -25.19
CA GLY A 152 14.76 24.36 -24.19
C GLY A 152 14.24 24.24 -22.76
N PHE A 153 15.01 24.78 -21.81
CA PHE A 153 14.70 24.74 -20.39
C PHE A 153 15.07 26.05 -19.68
N ILE A 154 14.47 26.30 -18.53
CA ILE A 154 14.83 27.38 -17.60
C ILE A 154 14.98 26.82 -16.20
N THR A 155 15.92 27.39 -15.43
CA THR A 155 16.09 27.11 -14.01
C THR A 155 15.44 28.23 -13.20
N VAL A 156 14.67 27.86 -12.17
CA VAL A 156 14.07 28.83 -11.25
C VAL A 156 14.70 28.71 -9.87
N GLU A 157 14.97 29.84 -9.22
CA GLU A 157 15.68 29.86 -7.93
C GLU A 157 14.75 29.57 -6.76
N ASP A 158 13.49 30.02 -6.84
CA ASP A 158 12.52 29.94 -5.75
C ASP A 158 11.10 29.61 -6.21
N LEU A 159 10.23 29.40 -5.22
CA LEU A 159 8.83 29.02 -5.44
C LEU A 159 8.00 30.15 -6.03
N GLU A 160 8.37 31.41 -5.87
CA GLU A 160 7.62 32.54 -6.43
C GLU A 160 7.77 32.57 -7.95
N GLU A 161 8.99 32.38 -8.44
CA GLU A 161 9.27 32.21 -9.87
C GLU A 161 8.56 30.97 -10.44
N ALA A 162 8.62 29.83 -9.75
CA ALA A 162 7.93 28.61 -10.15
C ALA A 162 6.40 28.81 -10.21
N ALA A 163 5.84 29.50 -9.21
CA ALA A 163 4.41 29.80 -9.15
C ALA A 163 3.96 30.73 -10.28
N ALA A 164 4.78 31.71 -10.65
CA ALA A 164 4.48 32.59 -11.78
C ALA A 164 4.34 31.80 -13.08
N ILE A 165 5.23 30.84 -13.34
CA ILE A 165 5.14 29.95 -14.52
C ILE A 165 3.92 29.03 -14.43
N LEU A 166 3.66 28.44 -13.25
CA LEU A 166 2.53 27.56 -13.05
C LEU A 166 1.17 28.28 -13.09
N SER A 167 1.13 29.61 -12.95
CA SER A 167 -0.13 30.39 -12.94
C SER A 167 -0.88 30.39 -14.27
N TYR A 168 -0.25 29.99 -15.37
CA TYR A 168 -0.86 29.95 -16.70
C TYR A 168 -1.78 28.73 -16.86
N GLU A 169 -3.10 28.96 -16.77
CA GLU A 169 -4.11 27.88 -16.80
C GLU A 169 -4.28 27.21 -18.17
N ASP A 170 -3.98 27.93 -19.27
CA ASP A 170 -4.09 27.44 -20.65
C ASP A 170 -2.96 26.45 -21.03
N ILE A 171 -1.95 26.31 -20.17
CA ILE A 171 -0.77 25.48 -20.43
C ILE A 171 -0.90 24.16 -19.69
N SER A 172 -0.61 23.07 -20.41
CA SER A 172 -0.50 21.75 -19.80
C SER A 172 0.86 21.59 -19.13
N PHE A 173 0.87 21.15 -17.88
CA PHE A 173 2.10 20.83 -17.16
C PHE A 173 2.19 19.33 -16.92
N VAL A 174 3.41 18.78 -16.95
CA VAL A 174 3.71 17.39 -16.57
C VAL A 174 4.81 17.33 -15.53
N SER A 175 4.65 16.48 -14.53
CA SER A 175 5.65 16.26 -13.50
C SER A 175 5.60 14.80 -13.00
N TRP A 176 6.44 14.50 -12.02
CA TRP A 176 6.51 13.20 -11.37
C TRP A 176 6.35 13.37 -9.85
N ASP A 177 5.37 12.66 -9.27
CA ASP A 177 5.02 12.77 -7.85
C ASP A 177 4.82 14.23 -7.41
N ILE A 178 3.86 14.89 -8.05
CA ILE A 178 3.56 16.30 -7.78
C ILE A 178 3.13 16.49 -6.34
N LYS A 179 2.43 15.50 -5.76
CA LYS A 179 1.99 15.54 -4.35
C LYS A 179 3.18 15.68 -3.41
N GLN A 180 4.23 14.86 -3.58
CA GLN A 180 5.43 14.94 -2.76
C GLN A 180 6.10 16.32 -2.91
N GLN A 181 6.27 16.79 -4.14
CA GLN A 181 6.90 18.09 -4.41
C GLN A 181 6.14 19.24 -3.75
N LEU A 182 4.81 19.30 -3.92
CA LEU A 182 3.97 20.33 -3.32
C LEU A 182 4.02 20.30 -1.79
N ARG A 183 3.98 19.10 -1.21
CA ARG A 183 4.03 18.90 0.25
C ARG A 183 5.35 19.37 0.86
N GLU A 184 6.47 18.95 0.28
CA GLU A 184 7.81 19.30 0.78
C GLU A 184 8.06 20.81 0.71
N GLN A 185 7.57 21.45 -0.36
CA GLN A 185 7.68 22.89 -0.55
C GLN A 185 6.59 23.68 0.17
N LYS A 186 5.66 23.00 0.84
CA LYS A 186 4.45 23.60 1.45
C LYS A 186 3.71 24.53 0.48
N TYR A 187 3.77 24.20 -0.81
CA TYR A 187 3.18 24.99 -1.88
C TYR A 187 1.80 24.43 -2.23
N LEU A 188 0.77 25.23 -2.02
CA LEU A 188 -0.61 24.90 -2.37
C LEU A 188 -0.87 25.39 -3.80
N ALA A 189 -0.49 24.59 -4.79
CA ALA A 189 -0.57 24.97 -6.19
C ALA A 189 -1.96 25.48 -6.58
N ALA A 190 -2.00 26.65 -7.22
CA ALA A 190 -3.22 27.21 -7.79
C ALA A 190 -3.64 26.49 -9.08
N ASN A 191 -2.66 25.97 -9.84
CA ASN A 191 -2.92 25.28 -11.11
C ASN A 191 -3.40 23.85 -10.88
N ARG A 192 -4.55 23.54 -11.46
CA ARG A 192 -5.24 22.26 -11.34
C ARG A 192 -4.98 21.33 -12.52
N ASN A 193 -4.29 21.82 -13.56
CA ASN A 193 -4.00 21.12 -14.82
C ASN A 193 -2.57 20.58 -14.84
N ILE A 194 -2.16 19.91 -13.76
CA ILE A 194 -0.86 19.25 -13.67
C ILE A 194 -1.05 17.75 -13.89
N PHE A 195 -0.44 17.22 -14.94
CA PHE A 195 -0.39 15.79 -15.20
C PHE A 195 0.75 15.15 -14.41
N ASP A 196 0.42 14.24 -13.50
CA ASP A 196 1.41 13.46 -12.77
C ASP A 196 1.63 12.11 -13.47
N SER A 197 2.82 11.94 -14.07
CA SER A 197 3.18 10.72 -14.78
C SER A 197 3.24 9.47 -13.88
N MET A 198 3.44 9.63 -12.56
CA MET A 198 3.41 8.53 -11.59
C MET A 198 1.96 8.05 -11.37
N VAL A 199 1.02 9.00 -11.24
CA VAL A 199 -0.42 8.70 -11.12
C VAL A 199 -0.94 8.06 -12.41
N ALA A 200 -0.51 8.56 -13.57
CA ALA A 200 -0.84 7.95 -14.86
C ALA A 200 -0.30 6.53 -14.97
N ALA A 201 0.96 6.28 -14.55
CA ALA A 201 1.53 4.94 -14.53
C ALA A 201 0.73 3.99 -13.64
N TYR A 202 0.30 4.44 -12.45
CA TYR A 202 -0.53 3.65 -11.54
C TYR A 202 -1.89 3.28 -12.15
N LEU A 203 -2.57 4.21 -12.85
CA LEU A 203 -3.84 3.94 -13.51
C LEU A 203 -3.72 2.96 -14.68
N LEU A 204 -2.56 2.95 -15.35
CA LEU A 204 -2.28 2.06 -16.47
C LEU A 204 -1.72 0.70 -15.99
N GLN A 205 -1.07 0.65 -14.82
CA GLN A 205 -0.33 -0.49 -14.28
C GLN A 205 -0.48 -0.58 -12.75
N GLU A 206 -1.37 -1.45 -12.27
CA GLU A 206 -1.62 -1.66 -10.82
C GLU A 206 -0.76 -2.79 -10.20
N ASP A 207 0.53 -2.88 -10.54
CA ASP A 207 1.42 -3.93 -10.00
C ASP A 207 2.23 -3.50 -8.77
N GLY A 208 2.02 -2.25 -8.30
CA GLY A 208 2.70 -1.68 -7.14
C GLY A 208 4.11 -1.15 -7.41
N SER A 209 4.59 -1.21 -8.66
CA SER A 209 5.90 -0.69 -9.07
C SER A 209 5.80 0.68 -9.76
N SER A 210 4.59 1.24 -9.89
CA SER A 210 4.33 2.52 -10.55
C SER A 210 4.99 3.73 -9.86
N SER A 211 5.44 3.61 -8.61
CA SER A 211 6.22 4.65 -7.92
C SER A 211 7.72 4.62 -8.27
N ASP A 212 8.19 3.57 -8.95
CA ASP A 212 9.55 3.52 -9.49
C ASP A 212 9.58 4.25 -10.84
N PHE A 213 10.40 5.30 -10.90
CA PHE A 213 10.52 6.16 -12.08
C PHE A 213 11.02 5.39 -13.31
N ASP A 214 12.09 4.61 -13.15
CA ASP A 214 12.73 3.92 -14.27
C ASP A 214 11.82 2.81 -14.79
N TYR A 215 11.17 2.06 -13.88
CA TYR A 215 10.18 1.06 -14.24
C TYR A 215 9.03 1.66 -15.05
N SER A 216 8.45 2.76 -14.55
CA SER A 216 7.29 3.41 -15.18
C SER A 216 7.64 4.04 -16.53
N MET A 217 8.81 4.68 -16.63
CA MET A 217 9.29 5.23 -17.89
C MET A 217 9.64 4.14 -18.89
N GLN A 218 10.23 3.03 -18.46
CA GLN A 218 10.48 1.87 -19.32
C GLN A 218 9.18 1.31 -19.89
N ALA A 219 8.15 1.19 -19.05
CA ALA A 219 6.90 0.58 -19.47
C ALA A 219 6.13 1.43 -20.50
N VAL A 220 6.32 2.75 -20.50
CA VAL A 220 5.68 3.69 -21.46
C VAL A 220 6.55 3.94 -22.69
N LEU A 221 7.85 4.16 -22.51
CA LEU A 221 8.76 4.52 -23.61
C LEU A 221 9.27 3.28 -24.35
N GLY A 222 9.21 2.10 -23.73
CA GLY A 222 9.69 0.84 -24.31
C GLY A 222 11.17 0.94 -24.69
N ASP A 223 11.46 0.66 -25.95
CA ASP A 223 12.81 0.70 -26.51
C ASP A 223 13.44 2.10 -26.52
N GLU A 224 12.64 3.16 -26.43
CA GLU A 224 13.13 4.53 -26.30
C GLU A 224 13.59 4.86 -24.87
N PHE A 225 13.37 3.99 -23.89
CA PHE A 225 13.83 4.22 -22.53
C PHE A 225 15.32 3.93 -22.37
N MET A 226 16.00 4.78 -21.61
CA MET A 226 17.32 4.48 -21.05
C MET A 226 17.44 5.16 -19.68
N PRO A 227 17.95 4.50 -18.62
CA PRO A 227 18.07 5.11 -17.30
C PRO A 227 18.78 6.46 -17.36
N ALA A 228 18.23 7.47 -16.69
CA ALA A 228 18.79 8.82 -16.76
C ALA A 228 20.20 8.88 -16.15
N ALA A 229 20.44 8.10 -15.09
CA ALA A 229 21.74 8.00 -14.41
C ALA A 229 22.73 7.09 -15.15
N SER A 230 23.97 7.56 -15.33
CA SER A 230 25.12 6.74 -15.69
C SER A 230 25.72 6.01 -14.49
N HIS A 231 26.63 5.05 -14.73
CA HIS A 231 27.33 4.31 -13.68
C HIS A 231 28.12 5.24 -12.73
N ASP A 232 28.64 6.37 -13.24
CA ASP A 232 29.33 7.39 -12.42
C ASP A 232 28.35 8.31 -11.68
N GLU A 233 27.16 8.59 -12.25
CA GLU A 233 26.08 9.34 -11.61
C GLU A 233 25.27 8.50 -10.58
N GLN A 234 25.50 7.18 -10.51
CA GLN A 234 24.98 6.34 -9.43
C GLN A 234 25.74 6.54 -8.11
N LEU A 235 26.92 7.18 -8.15
CA LEU A 235 27.69 7.57 -6.97
C LEU A 235 27.17 8.94 -6.46
N PRO A 236 26.52 9.02 -5.29
CA PRO A 236 25.81 10.24 -4.84
C PRO A 236 26.68 11.50 -4.71
N LEU A 237 27.99 11.33 -4.55
CA LEU A 237 28.96 12.42 -4.38
C LEU A 237 29.50 12.99 -5.70
N LEU A 238 29.27 12.32 -6.83
CA LEU A 238 29.81 12.67 -8.15
C LEU A 238 28.72 13.00 -9.19
N ALA A 239 27.45 12.78 -8.86
CA ALA A 239 26.35 12.97 -9.78
C ALA A 239 26.05 14.47 -10.00
N ASP A 240 26.04 14.90 -11.27
CA ASP A 240 25.42 16.16 -11.66
C ASP A 240 23.88 16.00 -11.58
N ARG A 241 23.34 16.40 -10.42
CA ARG A 241 21.91 16.27 -10.11
C ARG A 241 21.02 17.08 -11.05
N ASP A 242 21.51 18.20 -11.57
CA ASP A 242 20.75 19.04 -12.50
C ASP A 242 20.68 18.39 -13.88
N SER A 243 21.79 17.82 -14.35
CA SER A 243 21.82 17.01 -15.58
C SER A 243 20.90 15.80 -15.49
N LEU A 244 20.91 15.07 -14.36
CA LEU A 244 20.02 13.94 -14.12
C LEU A 244 18.54 14.35 -14.17
N ARG A 245 18.16 15.40 -13.43
CA ARG A 245 16.76 15.90 -13.40
C ARG A 245 16.32 16.39 -14.78
N LYS A 246 17.19 17.03 -15.55
CA LYS A 246 16.91 17.44 -16.93
C LYS A 246 16.59 16.25 -17.83
N LYS A 247 17.38 15.18 -17.76
CA LYS A 247 17.14 13.93 -18.50
C LYS A 247 15.80 13.31 -18.11
N GLN A 248 15.50 13.24 -16.81
CA GLN A 248 14.22 12.73 -16.29
C GLN A 248 13.03 13.56 -16.80
N LEU A 249 13.09 14.90 -16.72
CA LEU A 249 12.03 15.77 -17.25
C LEU A 249 11.82 15.58 -18.76
N TYR A 250 12.89 15.39 -19.53
CA TYR A 250 12.77 15.12 -20.95
C TYR A 250 12.06 13.79 -21.22
N GLN A 251 12.35 12.75 -20.44
CA GLN A 251 11.64 11.47 -20.53
C GLN A 251 10.16 11.61 -20.19
N LEU A 252 9.82 12.34 -19.11
CA LEU A 252 8.44 12.64 -18.76
C LEU A 252 7.71 13.36 -19.90
N LEU A 253 8.37 14.36 -20.52
CA LEU A 253 7.79 15.10 -21.65
C LEU A 253 7.47 14.19 -22.84
N LYS A 254 8.31 13.18 -23.11
CA LYS A 254 8.09 12.19 -24.17
C LYS A 254 7.07 11.12 -23.79
N ALA A 255 6.99 10.76 -22.51
CA ALA A 255 6.02 9.80 -21.98
C ALA A 255 4.60 10.38 -21.95
N TYR A 256 4.46 11.67 -21.66
CA TYR A 256 3.18 12.38 -21.54
C TYR A 256 2.16 12.09 -22.66
N PRO A 257 2.47 12.28 -23.96
CA PRO A 257 1.51 12.03 -25.02
C PRO A 257 1.13 10.54 -25.14
N LYS A 258 2.07 9.62 -24.87
CA LYS A 258 1.81 8.17 -24.88
C LYS A 258 0.89 7.76 -23.74
N GLN A 259 1.17 8.22 -22.51
CA GLN A 259 0.29 7.97 -21.35
C GLN A 259 -1.10 8.54 -21.56
N LYS A 260 -1.23 9.75 -22.13
CA LYS A 260 -2.54 10.32 -22.49
C LYS A 260 -3.30 9.46 -23.50
N GLN A 261 -2.61 8.98 -24.53
CA GLN A 261 -3.20 8.09 -25.52
C GLN A 261 -3.67 6.77 -24.89
N ASP A 262 -2.86 6.18 -24.01
CA ASP A 262 -3.20 4.91 -23.34
C ASP A 262 -4.37 5.08 -22.35
N ILE A 263 -4.41 6.20 -21.62
CA ILE A 263 -5.54 6.58 -20.75
C ILE A 263 -6.82 6.65 -21.57
N ALA A 264 -6.79 7.32 -22.73
CA ALA A 264 -7.95 7.39 -23.63
C ALA A 264 -8.31 6.03 -24.24
N GLY A 265 -7.31 5.21 -24.58
CA GLY A 265 -7.54 3.84 -25.06
C GLY A 265 -8.17 2.91 -24.02
N HIS A 266 -8.15 3.29 -22.75
CA HIS A 266 -8.74 2.55 -21.63
C HIS A 266 -10.01 3.20 -21.06
N ASP A 267 -10.54 4.26 -21.68
CA ASP A 267 -11.70 5.04 -21.21
C ASP A 267 -11.49 5.60 -19.78
N LEU A 268 -10.25 6.00 -19.45
CA LEU A 268 -9.84 6.46 -18.11
C LEU A 268 -9.77 7.99 -17.98
N GLU A 269 -10.12 8.77 -19.01
CA GLU A 269 -9.85 10.23 -19.04
C GLU A 269 -10.46 10.96 -17.85
N TYR A 270 -11.74 10.68 -17.55
CA TYR A 270 -12.43 11.31 -16.43
C TYR A 270 -11.80 10.94 -15.08
N LEU A 271 -11.49 9.65 -14.88
CA LEU A 271 -10.88 9.20 -13.65
C LEU A 271 -9.46 9.73 -13.49
N ALA A 272 -8.68 9.78 -14.58
CA ALA A 272 -7.35 10.37 -14.59
C ALA A 272 -7.40 11.84 -14.20
N GLU A 273 -8.34 12.63 -14.74
CA GLU A 273 -8.53 14.03 -14.34
C GLU A 273 -8.79 14.15 -12.83
N VAL A 274 -9.70 13.32 -12.29
CA VAL A 274 -10.00 13.29 -10.85
C VAL A 274 -8.75 12.98 -10.04
N GLU A 275 -7.96 11.98 -10.44
CA GLU A 275 -6.76 11.56 -9.73
C GLU A 275 -5.64 12.62 -9.78
N MET A 276 -5.45 13.29 -10.92
CA MET A 276 -4.47 14.39 -11.03
C MET A 276 -4.83 15.55 -10.11
N ARG A 277 -6.12 15.93 -10.09
CA ARG A 277 -6.61 17.00 -9.21
C ARG A 277 -6.53 16.60 -7.74
N LEU A 278 -6.77 15.32 -7.45
CA LEU A 278 -6.67 14.77 -6.11
C LEU A 278 -5.24 14.86 -5.56
N ALA A 279 -4.20 14.67 -6.37
CA ALA A 279 -2.81 14.79 -5.91
C ALA A 279 -2.53 16.16 -5.25
N VAL A 280 -3.06 17.24 -5.81
CA VAL A 280 -2.96 18.61 -5.26
C VAL A 280 -3.76 18.75 -3.96
N ILE A 281 -4.97 18.20 -3.91
CA ILE A 281 -5.83 18.22 -2.72
C ILE A 281 -5.16 17.45 -1.57
N LEU A 282 -4.60 16.28 -1.86
CA LEU A 282 -3.88 15.47 -0.87
C LEU A 282 -2.65 16.21 -0.35
N ALA A 283 -1.85 16.85 -1.21
CA ALA A 283 -0.72 17.66 -0.73
C ALA A 283 -1.18 18.76 0.25
N ALA A 284 -2.31 19.43 -0.04
CA ALA A 284 -2.88 20.43 0.84
C ALA A 284 -3.36 19.84 2.18
N MET A 285 -3.98 18.66 2.16
CA MET A 285 -4.38 17.93 3.36
C MET A 285 -3.16 17.56 4.22
N GLU A 286 -2.10 17.05 3.60
CA GLU A 286 -0.87 16.64 4.29
C GLU A 286 -0.14 17.84 4.91
N VAL A 287 0.01 18.94 4.17
CA VAL A 287 0.61 20.18 4.69
C VAL A 287 -0.21 20.76 5.84
N ARG A 288 -1.54 20.70 5.75
CA ARG A 288 -2.41 21.22 6.80
C ARG A 288 -2.43 20.33 8.03
N GLY A 289 -2.49 19.01 7.89
CA GLY A 289 -2.62 18.07 9.01
C GLY A 289 -3.94 18.20 9.77
N ILE A 290 -4.05 17.54 10.93
CA ILE A 290 -5.19 17.66 11.86
C ILE A 290 -4.70 18.03 13.26
N LYS A 291 -5.37 18.98 13.92
CA LYS A 291 -5.00 19.41 15.27
C LYS A 291 -5.32 18.33 16.30
N VAL A 292 -4.41 18.14 17.24
CA VAL A 292 -4.52 17.12 18.29
C VAL A 292 -4.36 17.76 19.67
N ASP A 293 -5.24 17.38 20.61
CA ASP A 293 -5.12 17.75 22.03
C ASP A 293 -4.07 16.87 22.71
N LYS A 294 -2.85 17.42 22.81
CA LYS A 294 -1.71 16.77 23.46
C LYS A 294 -1.96 16.50 24.95
N GLU A 295 -2.61 17.42 25.66
CA GLU A 295 -2.86 17.25 27.09
C GLU A 295 -3.86 16.12 27.34
N MET A 296 -4.88 15.99 26.49
CA MET A 296 -5.80 14.86 26.52
C MET A 296 -5.09 13.54 26.24
N LEU A 297 -4.19 13.49 25.25
CA LEU A 297 -3.37 12.30 25.00
C LEU A 297 -2.48 11.92 26.19
N ASP A 298 -1.80 12.88 26.82
CA ASP A 298 -0.96 12.63 27.99
C ASP A 298 -1.79 12.11 29.18
N ARG A 299 -2.99 12.67 29.41
CA ARG A 299 -3.93 12.15 30.43
C ARG A 299 -4.36 10.71 30.12
N ASN A 300 -4.82 10.45 28.89
CA ASN A 300 -5.25 9.13 28.45
C ASN A 300 -4.11 8.09 28.59
N SER A 301 -2.87 8.48 28.25
CA SER A 301 -1.70 7.61 28.39
C SER A 301 -1.47 7.17 29.85
N ASN A 302 -1.53 8.12 30.79
CA ASN A 302 -1.32 7.86 32.21
C ASN A 302 -2.44 6.99 32.81
N GLU A 303 -3.69 7.24 32.44
CA GLU A 303 -4.84 6.43 32.87
C GLU A 303 -4.72 4.99 32.37
N MET A 304 -4.42 4.81 31.08
CA MET A 304 -4.22 3.48 30.48
C MET A 304 -3.01 2.75 31.10
N GLN A 305 -1.95 3.45 31.51
CA GLN A 305 -0.82 2.83 32.22
C GLN A 305 -1.23 2.30 33.60
N GLY A 306 -2.01 3.07 34.38
CA GLY A 306 -2.51 2.60 35.68
C GLY A 306 -3.39 1.35 35.55
N GLU A 307 -4.24 1.30 34.53
CA GLU A 307 -5.07 0.12 34.23
C GLU A 307 -4.23 -1.09 33.77
N LEU A 308 -3.23 -0.87 32.91
CA LEU A 308 -2.32 -1.93 32.47
C LEU A 308 -1.54 -2.53 33.64
N ASP A 309 -1.06 -1.70 34.57
CA ASP A 309 -0.36 -2.17 35.77
C ASP A 309 -1.28 -3.06 36.64
N SER A 310 -2.56 -2.72 36.72
CA SER A 310 -3.55 -3.49 37.48
C SER A 310 -3.89 -4.84 36.81
N LEU A 311 -4.07 -4.83 35.49
CA LEU A 311 -4.31 -6.04 34.69
C LEU A 311 -3.10 -6.97 34.74
N GLU A 312 -1.89 -6.41 34.61
CA GLU A 312 -0.64 -7.15 34.65
C GLU A 312 -0.45 -7.88 35.99
N ARG A 313 -0.66 -7.19 37.12
CA ARG A 313 -0.63 -7.82 38.44
C ARG A 313 -1.66 -8.95 38.56
N SER A 314 -2.87 -8.74 38.08
CA SER A 314 -3.94 -9.75 38.12
C SER A 314 -3.58 -11.00 37.28
N ILE A 315 -2.96 -10.80 36.11
CA ILE A 315 -2.49 -11.89 35.25
C ILE A 315 -1.32 -12.63 35.90
N TYR A 316 -0.37 -11.92 36.52
CA TYR A 316 0.76 -12.53 37.23
C TYR A 316 0.33 -13.32 38.46
N ASP A 317 -0.66 -12.83 39.22
CA ASP A 317 -1.22 -13.55 40.36
C ASP A 317 -1.87 -14.87 39.92
N LEU A 318 -2.57 -14.88 38.78
CA LEU A 318 -3.16 -16.09 38.21
C LEU A 318 -2.12 -17.04 37.60
N ALA A 319 -1.03 -16.50 37.03
CA ALA A 319 0.04 -17.29 36.42
C ALA A 319 1.01 -17.87 37.46
N GLY A 320 1.14 -17.21 38.62
CA GLY A 320 2.07 -17.57 39.68
C GLY A 320 3.50 -17.06 39.48
N HIS A 321 3.78 -16.37 38.37
CA HIS A 321 5.06 -15.69 38.12
C HIS A 321 4.91 -14.62 37.03
N GLU A 322 5.91 -13.76 36.93
CA GLU A 322 5.98 -12.71 35.89
C GLU A 322 6.42 -13.27 34.54
N PHE A 323 5.86 -12.71 33.47
CA PHE A 323 6.23 -12.99 32.08
C PHE A 323 5.79 -11.84 31.16
N ASN A 324 6.28 -11.81 29.93
CA ASN A 324 5.85 -10.82 28.95
C ASN A 324 4.51 -11.25 28.31
N ILE A 325 3.42 -10.62 28.72
CA ILE A 325 2.04 -10.89 28.26
C ILE A 325 1.88 -10.61 26.75
N ASN A 326 2.65 -9.66 26.21
CA ASN A 326 2.66 -9.32 24.79
C ASN A 326 3.51 -10.28 23.95
N SER A 327 4.36 -11.12 24.55
CA SER A 327 5.16 -12.11 23.81
C SER A 327 4.31 -13.34 23.47
N PRO A 328 4.01 -13.62 22.18
CA PRO A 328 3.20 -14.76 21.80
C PRO A 328 3.82 -16.10 22.23
N GLN A 329 5.16 -16.18 22.24
CA GLN A 329 5.89 -17.39 22.62
C GLN A 329 5.79 -17.65 24.12
N GLN A 330 6.02 -16.63 24.96
CA GLN A 330 5.88 -16.79 26.41
C GLN A 330 4.44 -17.09 26.79
N LEU A 331 3.48 -16.34 26.22
CA LEU A 331 2.07 -16.60 26.49
C LEU A 331 1.62 -18.00 26.02
N SER A 332 2.07 -18.46 24.86
CA SER A 332 1.78 -19.82 24.37
C SER A 332 2.26 -20.87 25.37
N LYS A 333 3.43 -20.68 25.99
CA LYS A 333 3.93 -21.61 27.01
C LYS A 333 3.03 -21.63 28.25
N ILE A 334 2.66 -20.45 28.77
CA ILE A 334 1.76 -20.34 29.93
C ILE A 334 0.43 -21.03 29.64
N LEU A 335 -0.22 -20.69 28.52
CA LEU A 335 -1.58 -21.17 28.23
C LEU A 335 -1.64 -22.67 27.93
N PHE A 336 -0.68 -23.21 27.19
CA PHE A 336 -0.81 -24.57 26.65
C PHE A 336 0.08 -25.60 27.34
N GLU A 337 1.21 -25.20 27.93
CA GLU A 337 2.08 -26.13 28.67
C GLU A 337 1.77 -26.11 30.17
N GLU A 338 1.66 -24.92 30.77
CA GLU A 338 1.50 -24.78 32.22
C GLU A 338 0.03 -24.87 32.64
N ARG A 339 -0.85 -24.12 31.97
CA ARG A 339 -2.31 -24.15 32.18
C ARG A 339 -3.01 -25.32 31.49
N GLN A 340 -2.34 -26.00 30.57
CA GLN A 340 -2.85 -27.16 29.82
C GLN A 340 -4.19 -26.90 29.09
N LEU A 341 -4.40 -25.67 28.60
CA LEU A 341 -5.57 -25.37 27.79
C LEU A 341 -5.51 -26.12 26.45
N PRO A 342 -6.66 -26.46 25.83
CA PRO A 342 -6.67 -27.17 24.57
C PRO A 342 -6.03 -26.31 23.47
N PRO A 343 -4.95 -26.75 22.80
CA PRO A 343 -4.25 -25.93 21.82
C PRO A 343 -4.96 -25.91 20.47
N GLY A 344 -4.95 -24.76 19.79
CA GLY A 344 -5.45 -24.60 18.43
C GLY A 344 -4.37 -24.71 17.36
N LYS A 345 -4.37 -23.75 16.43
CA LYS A 345 -3.47 -23.75 15.27
C LYS A 345 -2.00 -23.61 15.68
N LYS A 346 -1.15 -24.50 15.18
CA LYS A 346 0.30 -24.43 15.36
C LYS A 346 0.92 -23.41 14.39
N THR A 347 1.86 -22.63 14.90
CA THR A 347 2.65 -21.61 14.19
C THR A 347 4.14 -21.90 14.33
N ALA A 348 4.99 -21.14 13.63
CA ALA A 348 6.45 -21.29 13.73
C ALA A 348 6.97 -21.02 15.16
N SER A 349 6.28 -20.17 15.94
CA SER A 349 6.68 -19.74 17.29
C SER A 349 5.96 -20.48 18.44
N GLY A 350 5.22 -21.55 18.15
CA GLY A 350 4.38 -22.26 19.13
C GLY A 350 2.92 -22.32 18.69
N TYR A 351 1.99 -22.49 19.63
CA TYR A 351 0.56 -22.40 19.31
C TYR A 351 0.14 -20.93 19.17
N SER A 352 -0.84 -20.66 18.31
CA SER A 352 -1.35 -19.31 18.12
C SER A 352 -1.87 -18.74 19.44
N THR A 353 -1.58 -17.48 19.70
CA THR A 353 -2.24 -16.71 20.77
C THR A 353 -2.95 -15.49 20.17
N ALA A 354 -3.34 -15.55 18.90
CA ALA A 354 -4.11 -14.48 18.26
C ALA A 354 -5.50 -14.31 18.93
N ALA A 355 -6.13 -13.17 18.70
CA ALA A 355 -7.39 -12.81 19.37
C ALA A 355 -8.50 -13.85 19.15
N ASP A 356 -8.60 -14.42 17.95
CA ASP A 356 -9.55 -15.47 17.59
C ASP A 356 -9.33 -16.77 18.40
N GLU A 357 -8.07 -17.16 18.56
CA GLU A 357 -7.69 -18.33 19.35
C GLU A 357 -7.92 -18.11 20.85
N LEU A 358 -7.62 -16.91 21.37
CA LEU A 358 -7.93 -16.56 22.75
C LEU A 358 -9.44 -16.52 23.00
N GLN A 359 -10.22 -16.01 22.05
CA GLN A 359 -11.68 -15.95 22.17
C GLN A 359 -12.33 -17.33 22.23
N ARG A 360 -11.75 -18.33 21.55
CA ARG A 360 -12.15 -19.75 21.68
C ARG A 360 -11.95 -20.29 23.10
N LEU A 361 -10.99 -19.74 23.85
CA LEU A 361 -10.62 -20.15 25.20
C LEU A 361 -11.28 -19.30 26.30
N LEU A 362 -12.09 -18.30 25.93
CA LEU A 362 -12.60 -17.26 26.83
C LEU A 362 -13.26 -17.78 28.11
N HIS A 363 -13.99 -18.90 28.03
CA HIS A 363 -14.73 -19.49 29.14
C HIS A 363 -13.97 -20.63 29.85
N LEU A 364 -12.77 -20.98 29.40
CA LEU A 364 -12.00 -22.09 29.94
C LEU A 364 -11.04 -21.67 31.06
N ASP A 365 -10.62 -20.40 31.08
CA ASP A 365 -9.70 -19.89 32.09
C ASP A 365 -9.92 -18.39 32.35
N PRO A 366 -10.02 -17.96 33.62
CA PRO A 366 -10.25 -16.55 33.98
C PRO A 366 -9.11 -15.61 33.59
N MET A 367 -7.92 -16.13 33.27
CA MET A 367 -6.81 -15.33 32.79
C MET A 367 -7.05 -14.81 31.35
N ILE A 368 -7.81 -15.56 30.54
CA ILE A 368 -8.00 -15.24 29.11
C ILE A 368 -8.74 -13.91 28.88
N PRO A 369 -9.87 -13.60 29.56
CA PRO A 369 -10.48 -12.27 29.48
C PRO A 369 -9.51 -11.13 29.83
N LEU A 370 -8.70 -11.30 30.89
CA LEU A 370 -7.74 -10.29 31.32
C LEU A 370 -6.63 -10.07 30.29
N ILE A 371 -6.14 -11.15 29.66
CA ILE A 371 -5.14 -11.06 28.59
C ILE A 371 -5.70 -10.33 27.36
N LEU A 372 -6.95 -10.63 26.99
CA LEU A 372 -7.62 -9.96 25.87
C LEU A 372 -7.74 -8.46 26.13
N GLU A 373 -8.20 -8.08 27.33
CA GLU A 373 -8.31 -6.68 27.73
C GLU A 373 -6.93 -6.00 27.79
N TYR A 374 -5.93 -6.65 28.40
CA TYR A 374 -4.56 -6.13 28.48
C TYR A 374 -3.99 -5.86 27.08
N ARG A 375 -4.15 -6.79 26.13
CA ARG A 375 -3.61 -6.63 24.77
C ARG A 375 -4.33 -5.56 23.98
N GLU A 376 -5.65 -5.45 24.15
CA GLU A 376 -6.40 -4.34 23.55
C GLU A 376 -5.88 -3.00 24.09
N LEU A 377 -5.82 -2.86 25.41
CA LEU A 377 -5.38 -1.63 26.06
C LEU A 377 -3.92 -1.27 25.77
N ALA A 378 -3.02 -2.26 25.77
CA ALA A 378 -1.61 -2.08 25.41
C ALA A 378 -1.45 -1.63 23.97
N LYS A 379 -2.27 -2.16 23.04
CA LYS A 379 -2.29 -1.70 21.64
C LYS A 379 -2.86 -0.29 21.54
N LEU A 380 -3.96 0.03 22.23
CA LEU A 380 -4.54 1.37 22.28
C LEU A 380 -3.51 2.40 22.75
N ARG A 381 -2.87 2.14 23.89
CA ARG A 381 -1.86 3.04 24.44
C ARG A 381 -0.62 3.13 23.56
N GLY A 382 -0.01 2.00 23.19
CA GLY A 382 1.26 1.98 22.47
C GLY A 382 1.16 2.47 21.03
N THR A 383 0.21 1.93 20.26
CA THR A 383 0.08 2.26 18.82
C THR A 383 -0.59 3.61 18.60
N PHE A 384 -1.65 3.91 19.34
CA PHE A 384 -2.46 5.09 19.05
C PHE A 384 -2.12 6.27 19.95
N VAL A 385 -2.02 6.10 21.28
CA VAL A 385 -1.73 7.24 22.17
C VAL A 385 -0.26 7.67 22.10
N GLU A 386 0.67 6.78 22.48
CA GLU A 386 2.11 7.05 22.45
C GLU A 386 2.64 7.22 21.02
N GLY A 387 2.05 6.49 20.07
CA GLY A 387 2.33 6.66 18.65
C GLY A 387 1.96 8.07 18.17
N LEU A 388 0.72 8.51 18.38
CA LEU A 388 0.29 9.86 17.98
C LEU A 388 1.09 10.96 18.67
N LEU A 389 1.40 10.83 19.97
CA LEU A 389 2.20 11.82 20.71
C LEU A 389 3.55 12.12 20.05
N LYS A 390 4.17 11.12 19.40
CA LYS A 390 5.45 11.28 18.70
C LYS A 390 5.32 11.92 17.32
N GLU A 391 4.12 11.88 16.75
CA GLU A 391 3.80 12.39 15.40
C GLU A 391 3.22 13.81 15.42
N ILE A 392 3.04 14.41 16.61
CA ILE A 392 2.61 15.80 16.75
C ILE A 392 3.76 16.72 16.31
N GLY A 393 3.53 17.48 15.24
CA GLY A 393 4.42 18.50 14.74
C GLY A 393 4.51 19.73 15.65
N GLU A 394 5.43 20.63 15.33
CA GLU A 394 5.65 21.88 16.11
C GLU A 394 4.42 22.80 16.12
N ASP A 395 3.56 22.69 15.12
CA ASP A 395 2.28 23.41 14.99
C ASP A 395 1.13 22.78 15.81
N GLY A 396 1.41 21.70 16.53
CA GLY A 396 0.42 20.96 17.32
C GLY A 396 -0.54 20.13 16.47
N ARG A 397 -0.15 19.79 15.23
CA ARG A 397 -0.93 18.99 14.29
C ARG A 397 -0.21 17.69 13.94
N VAL A 398 -0.98 16.71 13.48
CA VAL A 398 -0.47 15.45 12.94
C VAL A 398 -0.62 15.48 11.42
N HIS A 399 0.47 15.20 10.71
CA HIS A 399 0.55 15.27 9.25
C HIS A 399 0.73 13.86 8.67
N THR A 400 -0.39 13.16 8.47
CA THR A 400 -0.36 11.84 7.82
C THR A 400 0.00 11.97 6.35
N ASN A 401 0.60 10.94 5.76
CA ASN A 401 0.79 10.80 4.32
C ASN A 401 -0.34 9.95 3.73
N PHE A 402 -1.10 10.52 2.79
CA PHE A 402 -2.08 9.83 1.97
C PHE A 402 -1.41 9.28 0.70
N ASN A 403 -1.39 7.95 0.56
CA ASN A 403 -0.79 7.28 -0.58
C ASN A 403 -1.88 6.89 -1.58
N GLN A 404 -1.85 7.53 -2.75
CA GLN A 404 -2.84 7.38 -3.81
C GLN A 404 -2.55 6.21 -4.76
N THR A 405 -1.29 5.84 -4.91
CA THR A 405 -0.79 4.87 -5.90
C THR A 405 -0.33 3.54 -5.29
N VAL A 406 -0.84 3.18 -4.10
CA VAL A 406 -0.38 1.99 -3.35
C VAL A 406 -1.36 0.82 -3.38
N THR A 407 -2.66 1.08 -3.21
CA THR A 407 -3.62 -0.03 -3.08
C THR A 407 -4.09 -0.52 -4.45
N SER A 408 -4.29 -1.82 -4.65
CA SER A 408 -4.84 -2.38 -5.91
C SER A 408 -6.37 -2.25 -6.04
N THR A 409 -6.97 -1.38 -5.22
CA THR A 409 -8.42 -1.14 -5.21
C THR A 409 -8.75 0.33 -5.45
N GLY A 410 -7.75 1.16 -5.80
CA GLY A 410 -7.93 2.60 -5.92
C GLY A 410 -8.13 3.34 -4.59
N ARG A 411 -8.22 2.67 -3.43
CA ARG A 411 -8.36 3.33 -2.13
C ARG A 411 -7.11 4.13 -1.79
N LEU A 412 -7.31 5.27 -1.14
CA LEU A 412 -6.23 5.93 -0.41
C LEU A 412 -5.79 5.02 0.74
N SER A 413 -4.51 5.02 1.05
CA SER A 413 -3.98 4.50 2.32
C SER A 413 -3.29 5.62 3.09
N SER A 414 -3.13 5.48 4.40
CA SER A 414 -2.52 6.47 5.27
C SER A 414 -1.30 5.89 5.99
N SER A 415 -0.22 6.64 6.07
CA SER A 415 1.02 6.26 6.75
C SER A 415 1.65 7.45 7.48
N ASN A 416 2.49 7.17 8.49
CA ASN A 416 3.25 8.15 9.28
C ASN A 416 2.41 9.35 9.81
N PRO A 417 1.42 9.13 10.69
CA PRO A 417 0.86 7.86 11.16
C PRO A 417 -0.31 7.36 10.29
N ASN A 418 -0.72 6.11 10.47
CA ASN A 418 -1.91 5.58 9.79
C ASN A 418 -3.20 5.98 10.52
N LEU A 419 -3.83 7.06 10.03
CA LEU A 419 -5.08 7.61 10.57
C LEU A 419 -6.34 6.90 10.06
N GLN A 420 -6.23 5.99 9.10
CA GLN A 420 -7.37 5.15 8.70
C GLN A 420 -7.69 4.06 9.71
N ASN A 421 -6.73 3.68 10.56
CA ASN A 421 -6.89 2.60 11.52
C ASN A 421 -7.29 3.08 12.92
N ILE A 422 -7.69 4.34 13.10
CA ILE A 422 -8.12 4.86 14.40
C ILE A 422 -9.38 4.10 14.88
N PRO A 423 -9.31 3.40 16.03
CA PRO A 423 -10.40 2.55 16.50
C PRO A 423 -11.70 3.32 16.74
N ILE A 424 -12.83 2.69 16.41
CA ILE A 424 -14.18 3.27 16.58
C ILE A 424 -15.14 2.36 17.34
N ARG A 425 -14.89 1.04 17.34
CA ARG A 425 -15.88 0.05 17.81
C ARG A 425 -16.00 -0.04 19.33
N THR A 426 -14.98 0.37 20.07
CA THR A 426 -14.96 0.30 21.53
C THR A 426 -15.07 1.69 22.14
N GLU A 427 -15.57 1.78 23.37
CA GLU A 427 -15.68 3.05 24.08
C GLU A 427 -14.32 3.74 24.20
N ARG A 428 -13.28 3.00 24.61
CA ARG A 428 -11.90 3.48 24.63
C ARG A 428 -11.40 3.94 23.25
N GLY A 429 -11.79 3.26 22.17
CA GLY A 429 -11.49 3.67 20.80
C GLY A 429 -12.12 5.02 20.44
N ARG A 430 -13.40 5.21 20.79
CA ARG A 430 -14.11 6.48 20.59
C ARG A 430 -13.49 7.62 21.40
N GLU A 431 -13.00 7.36 22.61
CA GLU A 431 -12.26 8.36 23.38
C GLU A 431 -10.97 8.82 22.69
N ILE A 432 -10.28 7.94 21.96
CA ILE A 432 -9.11 8.34 21.15
C ILE A 432 -9.53 9.29 20.02
N ARG A 433 -10.71 9.12 19.40
CA ARG A 433 -11.19 10.06 18.37
C ARG A 433 -11.42 11.47 18.93
N LYS A 434 -11.73 11.62 20.22
CA LYS A 434 -11.92 12.96 20.84
C LYS A 434 -10.65 13.80 20.91
N VAL A 435 -9.46 13.19 20.81
CA VAL A 435 -8.19 13.92 20.83
C VAL A 435 -7.97 14.72 19.54
N PHE A 436 -8.68 14.39 18.45
CA PHE A 436 -8.63 15.13 17.20
C PHE A 436 -9.65 16.27 17.24
N VAL A 437 -9.18 17.50 17.36
CA VAL A 437 -9.99 18.67 17.71
C VAL A 437 -9.94 19.74 16.63
N ALA A 438 -10.99 20.55 16.50
CA ALA A 438 -10.92 21.79 15.74
C ALA A 438 -10.17 22.88 16.53
N PRO A 439 -9.43 23.79 15.86
CA PRO A 439 -8.87 24.97 16.51
C PRO A 439 -9.98 25.95 16.95
N PRO A 440 -9.68 26.91 17.86
CA PRO A 440 -10.64 27.94 18.27
C PRO A 440 -11.24 28.72 17.08
N GLY A 441 -12.55 28.96 17.11
CA GLY A 441 -13.30 29.62 16.03
C GLY A 441 -13.65 28.70 14.85
N ARG A 442 -13.30 27.42 14.92
CA ARG A 442 -13.58 26.42 13.88
C ARG A 442 -14.28 25.20 14.46
N LEU A 443 -14.94 24.45 13.59
CA LEU A 443 -15.57 23.17 13.89
C LEU A 443 -15.09 22.10 12.90
N LEU A 444 -15.26 20.84 13.28
CA LEU A 444 -15.16 19.73 12.35
C LEU A 444 -16.53 19.45 11.73
N VAL A 445 -16.53 19.16 10.44
CA VAL A 445 -17.70 18.70 9.69
C VAL A 445 -17.34 17.37 9.03
N GLY A 446 -18.07 16.32 9.40
CA GLY A 446 -17.92 14.97 8.88
C GLY A 446 -19.05 14.60 7.92
N ALA A 447 -18.74 13.82 6.89
CA ALA A 447 -19.74 13.19 6.04
C ALA A 447 -19.32 11.77 5.65
N ASP A 448 -20.21 10.81 5.87
CA ASP A 448 -19.98 9.39 5.57
C ASP A 448 -21.03 8.85 4.60
N TYR A 449 -20.63 8.00 3.66
CA TYR A 449 -21.59 7.34 2.79
C TYR A 449 -22.33 6.22 3.51
N SER A 450 -23.66 6.30 3.54
CA SER A 450 -24.47 5.28 4.19
C SER A 450 -24.48 3.99 3.35
N GLN A 451 -23.66 2.99 3.72
CA GLN A 451 -23.62 1.64 3.13
C GLN A 451 -23.29 1.62 1.63
N ILE A 452 -22.31 2.42 1.19
CA ILE A 452 -21.96 2.61 -0.23
C ILE A 452 -21.70 1.29 -0.97
N GLU A 453 -20.98 0.34 -0.36
CA GLU A 453 -20.65 -0.93 -1.02
C GLU A 453 -21.89 -1.77 -1.34
N LEU A 454 -22.90 -1.79 -0.45
CA LEU A 454 -24.14 -2.53 -0.71
C LEU A 454 -25.02 -1.82 -1.75
N ARG A 455 -25.01 -0.49 -1.80
CA ARG A 455 -25.70 0.28 -2.84
C ARG A 455 -25.08 0.03 -4.22
N LEU A 456 -23.75 0.02 -4.28
CA LEU A 456 -23.02 -0.30 -5.50
C LEU A 456 -23.26 -1.74 -5.94
N LEU A 457 -23.29 -2.70 -5.01
CA LEU A 457 -23.66 -4.08 -5.32
C LEU A 457 -25.08 -4.15 -5.91
N ALA A 458 -26.04 -3.42 -5.33
CA ALA A 458 -27.42 -3.37 -5.84
C ALA A 458 -27.46 -2.86 -7.29
N HIS A 459 -26.76 -1.77 -7.56
CA HIS A 459 -26.67 -1.18 -8.90
C HIS A 459 -25.98 -2.11 -9.90
N LEU A 460 -24.83 -2.68 -9.54
CA LEU A 460 -24.02 -3.52 -10.43
C LEU A 460 -24.71 -4.85 -10.75
N SER A 461 -25.30 -5.50 -9.74
CA SER A 461 -26.02 -6.76 -9.91
C SER A 461 -27.42 -6.60 -10.50
N LYS A 462 -28.02 -5.42 -10.38
CA LYS A 462 -29.41 -5.12 -10.76
C LYS A 462 -30.40 -6.11 -10.13
N ASP A 463 -30.13 -6.51 -8.88
CA ASP A 463 -31.00 -7.39 -8.12
C ASP A 463 -32.28 -6.65 -7.70
N ASP A 464 -33.43 -7.14 -8.17
CA ASP A 464 -34.70 -6.41 -8.05
C ASP A 464 -35.10 -6.19 -6.59
N ALA A 465 -34.91 -7.20 -5.74
CA ALA A 465 -35.24 -7.12 -4.32
C ALA A 465 -34.32 -6.16 -3.57
N LEU A 466 -33.01 -6.23 -3.86
CA LEU A 466 -32.02 -5.36 -3.23
C LEU A 466 -32.19 -3.89 -3.67
N VAL A 467 -32.42 -3.65 -4.97
CA VAL A 467 -32.67 -2.31 -5.51
C VAL A 467 -33.94 -1.71 -4.92
N GLN A 468 -35.03 -2.50 -4.86
CA GLN A 468 -36.29 -2.02 -4.32
C GLN A 468 -36.19 -1.68 -2.83
N ALA A 469 -35.51 -2.52 -2.03
CA ALA A 469 -35.26 -2.25 -0.61
C ALA A 469 -34.59 -0.89 -0.37
N PHE A 470 -33.58 -0.54 -1.18
CA PHE A 470 -32.93 0.77 -1.07
C PHE A 470 -33.81 1.93 -1.52
N ARG A 471 -34.64 1.75 -2.56
CA ARG A 471 -35.57 2.78 -3.05
C ARG A 471 -36.68 3.07 -2.04
N ASP A 472 -37.14 2.06 -1.33
CA ASP A 472 -38.17 2.19 -0.30
C ASP A 472 -37.62 2.73 1.04
N GLY A 473 -36.31 2.94 1.14
CA GLY A 473 -35.65 3.44 2.35
C GLY A 473 -35.65 2.43 3.49
N GLU A 474 -35.78 1.14 3.18
CA GLU A 474 -35.81 0.08 4.17
C GLU A 474 -34.40 -0.21 4.72
N ASP A 475 -34.32 -0.68 5.97
CA ASP A 475 -33.05 -1.10 6.58
C ASP A 475 -32.65 -2.48 6.05
N ILE A 476 -31.67 -2.48 5.13
CA ILE A 476 -31.24 -3.68 4.42
C ILE A 476 -30.78 -4.82 5.35
N HIS A 477 -30.20 -4.49 6.51
CA HIS A 477 -29.79 -5.51 7.47
C HIS A 477 -30.99 -6.18 8.13
N THR A 478 -32.04 -5.40 8.42
CA THR A 478 -33.28 -5.89 9.03
C THR A 478 -34.08 -6.75 8.04
N ILE A 479 -34.17 -6.34 6.77
CA ILE A 479 -34.82 -7.13 5.71
C ILE A 479 -34.09 -8.46 5.50
N THR A 480 -32.76 -8.41 5.38
CA THR A 480 -31.96 -9.63 5.25
C THR A 480 -32.15 -10.52 6.48
N ALA A 481 -32.13 -9.97 7.70
CA ALA A 481 -32.37 -10.74 8.92
C ALA A 481 -33.75 -11.41 8.92
N ALA A 482 -34.82 -10.70 8.56
CA ALA A 482 -36.16 -11.23 8.45
C ALA A 482 -36.21 -12.48 7.55
N ARG A 483 -35.49 -12.43 6.43
CA ARG A 483 -35.34 -13.56 5.51
C ARG A 483 -34.46 -14.68 6.05
N LEU A 484 -33.33 -14.35 6.66
CA LEU A 484 -32.41 -15.33 7.23
C LEU A 484 -33.07 -16.12 8.36
N PHE A 485 -33.89 -15.48 9.20
CA PHE A 485 -34.52 -16.09 10.38
C PHE A 485 -35.99 -16.52 10.16
N HIS A 486 -36.56 -16.29 8.97
CA HIS A 486 -37.96 -16.57 8.63
C HIS A 486 -38.96 -15.89 9.57
N LYS A 487 -38.78 -14.59 9.80
CA LYS A 487 -39.61 -13.75 10.68
C LYS A 487 -40.08 -12.48 9.96
N ASN A 488 -41.04 -11.77 10.54
CA ASN A 488 -41.39 -10.44 10.04
C ASN A 488 -40.28 -9.44 10.42
N ALA A 489 -40.05 -8.43 9.58
CA ALA A 489 -39.03 -7.40 9.82
C ALA A 489 -39.22 -6.68 11.17
N ALA A 490 -40.46 -6.47 11.61
CA ALA A 490 -40.79 -5.86 12.90
C ALA A 490 -40.43 -6.73 14.12
N GLU A 491 -40.18 -8.03 13.92
CA GLU A 491 -39.85 -9.00 14.98
C GLU A 491 -38.34 -9.30 15.05
N VAL A 492 -37.54 -8.70 14.16
CA VAL A 492 -36.09 -8.87 14.10
C VAL A 492 -35.45 -8.21 15.32
N THR A 493 -34.62 -8.98 16.03
CA THR A 493 -33.87 -8.45 17.18
C THR A 493 -32.58 -7.73 16.72
N GLY A 494 -32.00 -6.93 17.61
CA GLY A 494 -30.70 -6.28 17.35
C GLY A 494 -29.58 -7.27 17.04
N ASP A 495 -29.56 -8.42 17.73
CA ASP A 495 -28.57 -9.48 17.49
C ASP A 495 -28.76 -10.13 16.11
N GLU A 496 -30.00 -10.40 15.72
CA GLU A 496 -30.34 -10.97 14.40
C GLU A 496 -29.97 -10.00 13.27
N ARG A 497 -30.23 -8.70 13.47
CA ARG A 497 -29.76 -7.64 12.58
C ARG A 497 -28.23 -7.61 12.49
N GLY A 498 -27.53 -7.82 13.60
CA GLY A 498 -26.08 -7.94 13.66
C GLY A 498 -25.54 -9.10 12.83
N VAL A 499 -26.17 -10.29 12.94
CA VAL A 499 -25.84 -11.46 12.11
C VAL A 499 -26.03 -11.16 10.63
N ALA A 500 -27.16 -10.56 10.25
CA ALA A 500 -27.45 -10.19 8.86
C ALA A 500 -26.49 -9.13 8.32
N LYS A 501 -26.04 -8.19 9.16
CA LYS A 501 -24.98 -7.23 8.81
C LYS A 501 -23.70 -7.96 8.43
N THR A 502 -23.23 -8.88 9.27
CA THR A 502 -22.04 -9.71 8.97
C THR A 502 -22.25 -10.51 7.68
N VAL A 503 -23.43 -11.12 7.48
CA VAL A 503 -23.74 -11.88 6.26
C VAL A 503 -23.70 -10.99 5.01
N ASN A 504 -24.34 -9.81 5.03
CA ASN A 504 -24.33 -8.87 3.90
C ASN A 504 -22.89 -8.53 3.48
N PHE A 505 -22.03 -8.15 4.43
CA PHE A 505 -20.64 -7.79 4.15
C PHE A 505 -19.78 -8.99 3.76
N SER A 506 -19.95 -10.13 4.41
CA SER A 506 -19.13 -11.31 4.10
C SER A 506 -19.48 -11.89 2.73
N ILE A 507 -20.76 -11.91 2.33
CA ILE A 507 -21.17 -12.42 1.01
C ILE A 507 -20.74 -11.48 -0.11
N THR A 508 -20.76 -10.15 0.09
CA THR A 508 -20.14 -9.22 -0.89
C THR A 508 -18.67 -9.50 -1.13
N TYR A 509 -18.01 -10.26 -0.23
CA TYR A 509 -16.62 -10.63 -0.36
C TYR A 509 -16.33 -12.05 -0.87
N GLY A 510 -17.37 -12.76 -1.36
CA GLY A 510 -17.23 -14.13 -1.86
C GLY A 510 -16.83 -15.12 -0.75
N ILE A 511 -17.33 -14.93 0.47
CA ILE A 511 -16.99 -15.77 1.61
C ILE A 511 -17.48 -17.22 1.41
N SER A 512 -16.70 -18.18 1.91
CA SER A 512 -17.12 -19.59 1.97
C SER A 512 -17.94 -19.88 3.23
N GLU A 513 -18.67 -21.00 3.25
CA GLU A 513 -19.36 -21.49 4.45
C GLU A 513 -18.43 -21.58 5.67
N PHE A 514 -17.18 -21.97 5.46
CA PHE A 514 -16.19 -22.06 6.53
C PHE A 514 -15.82 -20.68 7.08
N GLY A 515 -15.61 -19.69 6.20
CA GLY A 515 -15.33 -18.32 6.59
C GLY A 515 -16.50 -17.70 7.36
N LEU A 516 -17.72 -17.87 6.85
CA LEU A 516 -18.92 -17.31 7.48
C LEU A 516 -19.22 -17.97 8.84
N ALA A 517 -19.04 -19.29 8.94
CA ALA A 517 -19.18 -20.01 10.20
C ALA A 517 -18.23 -19.49 11.29
N ARG A 518 -16.98 -19.18 10.91
CA ARG A 518 -15.99 -18.57 11.80
C ARG A 518 -16.42 -17.16 12.22
N ASP A 519 -16.80 -16.32 11.27
CA ASP A 519 -17.12 -14.91 11.54
C ASP A 519 -18.38 -14.75 12.40
N LEU A 520 -19.34 -15.68 12.28
CA LEU A 520 -20.57 -15.72 13.08
C LEU A 520 -20.45 -16.56 14.36
N GLY A 521 -19.37 -17.32 14.56
CA GLY A 521 -19.25 -18.26 15.67
C GLY A 521 -20.29 -19.39 15.64
N THR A 522 -20.69 -19.86 14.45
CA THR A 522 -21.74 -20.86 14.25
C THR A 522 -21.23 -22.13 13.54
N SER A 523 -22.10 -23.13 13.38
CA SER A 523 -21.78 -24.35 12.64
C SER A 523 -21.70 -24.10 11.12
N ARG A 524 -20.89 -24.89 10.42
CA ARG A 524 -20.82 -24.84 8.94
C ARG A 524 -22.17 -25.08 8.27
N GLN A 525 -22.98 -25.97 8.83
CA GLN A 525 -24.31 -26.27 8.29
C GLN A 525 -25.25 -25.07 8.39
N GLU A 526 -25.21 -24.35 9.51
CA GLU A 526 -26.01 -23.14 9.70
C GLU A 526 -25.53 -21.99 8.80
N ALA A 527 -24.21 -21.78 8.71
CA ALA A 527 -23.63 -20.81 7.78
C ALA A 527 -24.01 -21.09 6.32
N GLY A 528 -23.96 -22.36 5.88
CA GLY A 528 -24.42 -22.76 4.55
C GLY A 528 -25.92 -22.51 4.33
N ALA A 529 -26.75 -22.69 5.37
CA ALA A 529 -28.16 -22.34 5.31
C ALA A 529 -28.39 -20.83 5.18
N TYR A 530 -27.61 -19.99 5.86
CA TYR A 530 -27.67 -18.53 5.69
C TYR A 530 -27.26 -18.08 4.30
N ILE A 531 -26.16 -18.62 3.76
CA ILE A 531 -25.73 -18.36 2.38
C ILE A 531 -26.86 -18.72 1.41
N LYS A 532 -27.43 -19.93 1.53
CA LYS A 532 -28.54 -20.34 0.67
C LYS A 532 -29.75 -19.40 0.76
N ARG A 533 -30.16 -19.00 1.96
CA ARG A 533 -31.30 -18.08 2.16
C ARG A 533 -31.02 -16.70 1.57
N TYR A 534 -29.79 -16.22 1.66
CA TYR A 534 -29.36 -14.98 1.02
C TYR A 534 -29.41 -15.09 -0.51
N HIS A 535 -28.89 -16.19 -1.07
CA HIS A 535 -28.95 -16.47 -2.52
C HIS A 535 -30.40 -16.54 -3.03
N ASP A 536 -31.28 -17.20 -2.28
CA ASP A 536 -32.71 -17.30 -2.62
C ASP A 536 -33.42 -15.93 -2.57
N GLN A 537 -32.88 -14.96 -1.85
CA GLN A 537 -33.42 -13.60 -1.73
C GLN A 537 -32.87 -12.65 -2.80
N TYR A 538 -31.57 -12.73 -3.07
CA TYR A 538 -30.84 -11.85 -3.98
C TYR A 538 -30.12 -12.66 -5.07
N PRO A 539 -30.85 -13.37 -5.94
CA PRO A 539 -30.26 -14.32 -6.89
C PRO A 539 -29.35 -13.63 -7.93
N LYS A 540 -29.63 -12.39 -8.32
CA LYS A 540 -28.83 -11.69 -9.35
C LYS A 540 -27.49 -11.21 -8.79
N VAL A 541 -27.38 -10.99 -7.47
CA VAL A 541 -26.10 -10.66 -6.80
C VAL A 541 -25.09 -11.77 -7.05
N ILE A 542 -25.49 -13.02 -6.84
CA ILE A 542 -24.59 -14.18 -6.94
C ILE A 542 -24.18 -14.43 -8.38
N LEU A 543 -25.15 -14.38 -9.30
CA LEU A 543 -24.88 -14.50 -10.73
C LEU A 543 -23.88 -13.45 -11.20
N TRP A 544 -24.01 -12.21 -10.70
CA TRP A 544 -23.09 -11.14 -11.01
C TRP A 544 -21.68 -11.37 -10.43
N LEU A 545 -21.57 -11.82 -9.16
CA LEU A 545 -20.27 -12.13 -8.54
C LEU A 545 -19.55 -13.25 -9.30
N ASP A 546 -20.25 -14.33 -9.64
CA ASP A 546 -19.70 -15.43 -10.44
C ASP A 546 -19.24 -14.94 -11.82
N GLN A 547 -20.02 -14.05 -12.45
CA GLN A 547 -19.63 -13.42 -13.72
C GLN A 547 -18.36 -12.59 -13.60
N GLN A 548 -18.13 -11.88 -12.49
CA GLN A 548 -16.89 -11.13 -12.28
C GLN A 548 -15.69 -12.08 -12.16
N ALA A 549 -15.85 -13.21 -11.48
CA ALA A 549 -14.81 -14.23 -11.41
C ALA A 549 -14.47 -14.83 -12.78
N GLU A 550 -15.47 -15.10 -13.63
CA GLU A 550 -15.22 -15.57 -14.99
C GLU A 550 -14.58 -14.47 -15.86
N THR A 551 -15.05 -13.22 -15.76
CA THR A 551 -14.46 -12.07 -16.47
C THR A 551 -12.97 -11.93 -16.14
N GLY A 552 -12.61 -12.02 -14.85
CA GLY A 552 -11.21 -11.98 -14.41
C GLY A 552 -10.38 -13.13 -14.98
N LYS A 553 -10.94 -14.32 -15.16
CA LYS A 553 -10.23 -15.48 -15.75
C LYS A 553 -10.04 -15.33 -17.26
N GLU A 554 -11.04 -14.79 -17.96
CA GLU A 554 -11.01 -14.61 -19.41
C GLU A 554 -10.09 -13.47 -19.84
N GLN A 555 -10.13 -12.34 -19.12
CA GLN A 555 -9.46 -11.09 -19.50
C GLN A 555 -8.16 -10.83 -18.72
N GLY A 556 -7.98 -11.49 -17.57
CA GLY A 556 -6.86 -11.26 -16.65
C GLY A 556 -7.03 -10.06 -15.72
N TYR A 557 -8.16 -9.34 -15.80
CA TYR A 557 -8.49 -8.20 -14.94
C TYR A 557 -10.02 -8.05 -14.79
N VAL A 558 -10.43 -7.25 -13.81
CA VAL A 558 -11.81 -6.74 -13.66
C VAL A 558 -11.77 -5.21 -13.57
N GLN A 559 -12.91 -4.54 -13.81
CA GLN A 559 -12.97 -3.08 -13.84
C GLN A 559 -14.06 -2.47 -12.96
N THR A 560 -13.85 -1.22 -12.51
CA THR A 560 -14.86 -0.40 -11.82
C THR A 560 -15.83 0.25 -12.82
N LEU A 561 -16.85 0.96 -12.33
CA LEU A 561 -17.74 1.77 -13.19
C LEU A 561 -17.02 2.91 -13.91
N PHE A 562 -15.83 3.30 -13.42
CA PHE A 562 -14.99 4.33 -14.01
C PHE A 562 -13.77 3.72 -14.75
N HIS A 563 -13.88 2.46 -15.17
CA HIS A 563 -12.92 1.75 -16.00
C HIS A 563 -11.54 1.49 -15.38
N ARG A 564 -11.33 1.80 -14.09
CA ARG A 564 -10.13 1.37 -13.36
C ARG A 564 -10.02 -0.14 -13.41
N ARG A 565 -8.86 -0.65 -13.85
CA ARG A 565 -8.61 -2.08 -13.96
C ARG A 565 -7.80 -2.59 -12.78
N ARG A 566 -8.30 -3.64 -12.14
CA ARG A 566 -7.51 -4.48 -11.23
C ARG A 566 -7.05 -5.72 -11.97
N TYR A 567 -5.74 -5.81 -12.22
CA TYR A 567 -5.11 -7.00 -12.78
C TYR A 567 -5.04 -8.14 -11.75
N LEU A 568 -5.23 -9.38 -12.21
CA LEU A 568 -5.42 -10.56 -11.36
C LEU A 568 -4.48 -11.71 -11.75
N PRO A 569 -3.14 -11.54 -11.65
CA PRO A 569 -2.19 -12.60 -11.96
C PRO A 569 -2.41 -13.87 -11.12
N GLU A 570 -3.03 -13.74 -9.94
CA GLU A 570 -3.34 -14.86 -9.04
C GLU A 570 -4.27 -15.91 -9.68
N LEU A 571 -5.10 -15.51 -10.65
CA LEU A 571 -5.99 -16.41 -11.38
C LEU A 571 -5.24 -17.39 -12.30
N THR A 572 -3.94 -17.15 -12.54
CA THR A 572 -3.07 -18.07 -13.28
C THR A 572 -2.25 -19.00 -12.37
N SER A 573 -2.34 -18.81 -11.04
CA SER A 573 -1.51 -19.55 -10.09
C SER A 573 -1.92 -21.02 -9.98
N GLN A 574 -0.93 -21.91 -9.96
CA GLN A 574 -1.15 -23.33 -9.63
C GLN A 574 -1.43 -23.56 -8.13
N ASN A 575 -1.13 -22.57 -7.28
CA ASN A 575 -1.42 -22.67 -5.85
C ASN A 575 -2.89 -22.36 -5.59
N TYR A 576 -3.65 -23.37 -5.16
CA TYR A 576 -5.09 -23.25 -4.92
C TYR A 576 -5.46 -22.09 -3.99
N ASN A 577 -4.68 -21.80 -2.95
CA ASN A 577 -4.98 -20.71 -2.03
C ASN A 577 -4.81 -19.33 -2.69
N VAL A 578 -3.79 -19.19 -3.54
CA VAL A 578 -3.54 -17.96 -4.32
C VAL A 578 -4.63 -17.80 -5.38
N TYR A 579 -4.95 -18.86 -6.11
CA TYR A 579 -6.05 -18.87 -7.08
C TYR A 579 -7.39 -18.47 -6.44
N GLN A 580 -7.75 -19.06 -5.30
CA GLN A 580 -8.98 -18.73 -4.58
C GLN A 580 -8.98 -17.30 -4.04
N PHE A 581 -7.80 -16.75 -3.71
CA PHE A 581 -7.67 -15.32 -3.41
C PHE A 581 -7.96 -14.48 -4.66
N GLY A 582 -7.43 -14.83 -5.82
CA GLY A 582 -7.72 -14.18 -7.10
C GLY A 582 -9.22 -14.19 -7.45
N VAL A 583 -9.91 -15.31 -7.23
CA VAL A 583 -11.37 -15.40 -7.45
C VAL A 583 -12.14 -14.42 -6.56
N ARG A 584 -11.83 -14.36 -5.27
CA ARG A 584 -12.46 -13.39 -4.36
C ARG A 584 -12.09 -11.95 -4.72
N ALA A 585 -10.84 -11.71 -5.11
CA ALA A 585 -10.39 -10.41 -5.56
C ALA A 585 -11.19 -9.92 -6.79
N ALA A 586 -11.43 -10.80 -7.77
CA ALA A 586 -12.23 -10.50 -8.95
C ALA A 586 -13.68 -10.12 -8.59
N MET A 587 -14.30 -10.85 -7.66
CA MET A 587 -15.67 -10.59 -7.18
C MET A 587 -15.80 -9.22 -6.49
N ASN A 588 -14.79 -8.83 -5.72
CA ASN A 588 -14.93 -7.72 -4.76
C ASN A 588 -14.44 -6.39 -5.33
N ALA A 589 -13.43 -6.44 -6.21
CA ALA A 589 -12.74 -5.25 -6.69
C ALA A 589 -13.66 -4.25 -7.42
N PRO A 590 -14.63 -4.67 -8.27
CA PRO A 590 -15.50 -3.71 -8.93
C PRO A 590 -16.32 -2.88 -7.94
N VAL A 591 -16.83 -3.49 -6.86
CA VAL A 591 -17.60 -2.78 -5.81
C VAL A 591 -16.68 -1.86 -5.00
N GLN A 592 -15.59 -2.40 -4.45
CA GLN A 592 -14.69 -1.64 -3.58
C GLN A 592 -13.96 -0.52 -4.32
N GLY A 593 -13.55 -0.78 -5.56
CA GLY A 593 -12.89 0.19 -6.41
C GLY A 593 -13.83 1.29 -6.85
N THR A 594 -15.08 0.97 -7.22
CA THR A 594 -16.07 2.01 -7.54
C THR A 594 -16.36 2.89 -6.31
N ALA A 595 -16.43 2.31 -5.10
CA ALA A 595 -16.57 3.12 -3.88
C ALA A 595 -15.37 4.06 -3.66
N ALA A 596 -14.15 3.57 -3.94
CA ALA A 596 -12.94 4.37 -3.86
C ALA A 596 -12.91 5.49 -4.92
N ASP A 597 -13.37 5.22 -6.14
CA ASP A 597 -13.48 6.23 -7.20
C ASP A 597 -14.52 7.30 -6.81
N LEU A 598 -15.68 6.90 -6.26
CA LEU A 598 -16.74 7.82 -5.85
C LEU A 598 -16.33 8.77 -4.73
N ILE A 599 -15.61 8.29 -3.71
CA ILE A 599 -15.14 9.18 -2.62
C ILE A 599 -14.11 10.20 -3.15
N LYS A 600 -13.25 9.80 -4.10
CA LYS A 600 -12.29 10.70 -4.76
C LYS A 600 -12.98 11.75 -5.63
N ILE A 601 -13.99 11.34 -6.40
CA ILE A 601 -14.85 12.24 -7.17
C ILE A 601 -15.54 13.24 -6.22
N ALA A 602 -16.08 12.75 -5.10
CA ALA A 602 -16.72 13.61 -4.10
C ALA A 602 -15.73 14.61 -3.47
N MET A 603 -14.49 14.21 -3.18
CA MET A 603 -13.45 15.13 -2.69
C MET A 603 -13.18 16.27 -3.68
N VAL A 604 -13.00 15.96 -4.97
CA VAL A 604 -12.75 16.96 -6.01
C VAL A 604 -13.95 17.89 -6.17
N LYS A 605 -15.17 17.34 -6.27
CA LYS A 605 -16.41 18.11 -6.37
C LYS A 605 -16.65 18.97 -5.12
N ALA A 606 -16.29 18.49 -3.92
CA ALA A 606 -16.49 19.22 -2.67
C ALA A 606 -15.58 20.45 -2.61
N VAL A 607 -14.30 20.31 -2.97
CA VAL A 607 -13.37 21.44 -3.05
C VAL A 607 -13.87 22.49 -4.06
N ASP A 608 -14.42 22.06 -5.20
CA ASP A 608 -14.99 22.99 -6.18
C ASP A 608 -16.23 23.72 -5.67
N ALA A 609 -17.14 23.00 -5.04
CA ALA A 609 -18.38 23.55 -4.51
C ALA A 609 -18.13 24.52 -3.36
N ILE A 610 -17.23 24.17 -2.43
CA ILE A 610 -16.81 25.02 -1.30
C ILE A 610 -16.19 26.32 -1.82
N ARG A 611 -15.26 26.23 -2.78
CA ARG A 611 -14.63 27.41 -3.37
C ARG A 611 -15.64 28.30 -4.12
N THR A 612 -16.56 27.68 -4.86
CA THR A 612 -17.59 28.42 -5.62
C THR A 612 -18.58 29.15 -4.70
N ALA A 613 -18.85 28.56 -3.54
CA ALA A 613 -19.71 29.16 -2.52
C ALA A 613 -18.96 30.16 -1.59
N ASP A 614 -17.66 30.37 -1.80
CA ASP A 614 -16.81 31.23 -0.97
C ASP A 614 -16.84 30.86 0.53
N LEU A 615 -16.88 29.56 0.83
CA LEU A 615 -16.94 29.03 2.18
C LEU A 615 -15.53 28.73 2.72
N ASP A 616 -15.27 29.07 3.98
CA ASP A 616 -14.00 28.77 4.64
C ASP A 616 -14.02 27.33 5.19
N ALA A 617 -13.75 26.38 4.30
CA ALA A 617 -13.69 24.96 4.63
C ALA A 617 -12.55 24.24 3.94
N ASN A 618 -12.02 23.24 4.64
CA ASN A 618 -10.79 22.58 4.27
C ASN A 618 -10.84 21.10 4.63
N ILE A 619 -10.69 20.22 3.64
CA ILE A 619 -10.60 18.77 3.87
C ILE A 619 -9.31 18.50 4.67
N LEU A 620 -9.44 17.71 5.73
CA LEU A 620 -8.33 17.27 6.59
C LEU A 620 -8.03 15.79 6.38
N LEU A 621 -9.06 14.95 6.48
CA LEU A 621 -8.91 13.50 6.44
C LEU A 621 -9.92 12.85 5.51
N GLN A 622 -9.50 11.72 4.94
CA GLN A 622 -10.34 10.76 4.26
C GLN A 622 -10.13 9.41 4.95
N VAL A 623 -11.19 8.86 5.55
CA VAL A 623 -11.15 7.62 6.34
C VAL A 623 -12.24 6.69 5.86
N HIS A 624 -11.86 5.63 5.14
CA HIS A 624 -12.79 4.69 4.51
C HIS A 624 -13.75 5.36 3.51
N ASP A 625 -14.98 5.67 3.91
CA ASP A 625 -16.03 6.36 3.16
C ASP A 625 -16.39 7.72 3.78
N GLU A 626 -15.68 8.13 4.82
CA GLU A 626 -15.86 9.38 5.56
C GLU A 626 -14.88 10.47 5.08
N LEU A 627 -15.41 11.69 4.91
CA LEU A 627 -14.64 12.93 4.74
C LEU A 627 -14.76 13.79 6.00
N ILE A 628 -13.64 14.33 6.46
CA ILE A 628 -13.58 15.21 7.63
C ILE A 628 -12.94 16.54 7.23
N LEU A 629 -13.69 17.61 7.46
CA LEU A 629 -13.31 18.97 7.11
C LEU A 629 -13.15 19.81 8.38
N GLU A 630 -12.23 20.77 8.34
CA GLU A 630 -12.12 21.86 9.30
C GLU A 630 -12.72 23.14 8.70
N VAL A 631 -13.70 23.71 9.38
CA VAL A 631 -14.60 24.73 8.84
C VAL A 631 -14.73 25.89 9.81
N ASP A 632 -14.81 27.11 9.31
CA ASP A 632 -15.19 28.25 10.14
C ASP A 632 -16.55 27.97 10.80
N GLU A 633 -16.69 28.30 12.08
CA GLU A 633 -17.91 27.98 12.83
C GLU A 633 -19.18 28.60 12.23
N ASN A 634 -19.05 29.71 11.50
CA ASN A 634 -20.16 30.38 10.83
C ASN A 634 -20.61 29.64 9.56
N ASP A 635 -19.69 28.95 8.88
CA ASP A 635 -19.93 28.26 7.61
C ASP A 635 -20.29 26.78 7.79
N ALA A 636 -20.09 26.21 8.98
CA ALA A 636 -20.21 24.77 9.27
C ALA A 636 -21.52 24.13 8.79
N LYS A 637 -22.67 24.82 8.96
CA LYS A 637 -23.98 24.32 8.51
C LYS A 637 -24.10 24.30 6.99
N GLU A 638 -23.61 25.34 6.33
CA GLU A 638 -23.68 25.44 4.87
C GLU A 638 -22.76 24.41 4.22
N VAL A 639 -21.55 24.25 4.76
CA VAL A 639 -20.60 23.23 4.31
C VAL A 639 -21.15 21.82 4.49
N ALA A 640 -21.85 21.52 5.58
CA ALA A 640 -22.53 20.22 5.75
C ALA A 640 -23.59 19.97 4.65
N VAL A 641 -24.37 20.99 4.29
CA VAL A 641 -25.36 20.88 3.20
C VAL A 641 -24.67 20.67 1.84
N VAL A 642 -23.61 21.43 1.56
CA VAL A 642 -22.82 21.31 0.33
C VAL A 642 -22.20 19.93 0.22
N LEU A 643 -21.58 19.44 1.29
CA LEU A 643 -20.90 18.15 1.34
C LEU A 643 -21.89 17.00 1.13
N LYS A 644 -23.04 17.03 1.82
CA LYS A 644 -24.12 16.06 1.62
C LYS A 644 -24.56 16.01 0.17
N ARG A 645 -24.90 17.17 -0.41
CA ARG A 645 -25.35 17.25 -1.81
C ARG A 645 -24.31 16.69 -2.77
N VAL A 646 -23.05 17.11 -2.64
CA VAL A 646 -21.96 16.68 -3.52
C VAL A 646 -21.73 15.17 -3.47
N MET A 647 -21.81 14.56 -2.29
CA MET A 647 -21.67 13.11 -2.12
C MET A 647 -22.88 12.37 -2.71
N GLU A 648 -24.10 12.82 -2.43
CA GLU A 648 -25.33 12.19 -2.96
C GLU A 648 -25.46 12.33 -4.49
N GLU A 649 -24.93 13.42 -5.07
CA GLU A 649 -24.91 13.70 -6.52
C GLU A 649 -23.58 13.28 -7.19
N ALA A 650 -22.76 12.48 -6.52
CA ALA A 650 -21.47 12.05 -7.06
C ALA A 650 -21.65 11.23 -8.35
N MET A 651 -22.70 10.40 -8.42
CA MET A 651 -23.06 9.56 -9.55
C MET A 651 -24.55 9.17 -9.54
N ASP A 652 -25.15 9.06 -10.71
CA ASP A 652 -26.51 8.51 -10.86
C ASP A 652 -26.47 6.97 -10.80
N LEU A 653 -27.08 6.41 -9.76
CA LEU A 653 -27.23 4.96 -9.57
C LEU A 653 -28.71 4.55 -9.62
N ASP A 654 -28.96 3.25 -9.80
CA ASP A 654 -30.32 2.69 -9.74
C ASP A 654 -30.94 2.79 -8.32
N VAL A 655 -30.12 3.05 -7.31
CA VAL A 655 -30.47 3.24 -5.90
C VAL A 655 -29.98 4.61 -5.43
N PRO A 656 -30.66 5.30 -4.50
CA PRO A 656 -30.19 6.60 -4.02
C PRO A 656 -28.85 6.45 -3.31
N LEU A 657 -27.89 7.33 -3.62
CA LEU A 657 -26.72 7.55 -2.76
C LEU A 657 -27.14 8.43 -1.59
N LEU A 658 -26.75 8.05 -0.37
CA LEU A 658 -27.06 8.80 0.85
C LEU A 658 -25.77 9.12 1.59
N ALA A 659 -25.70 10.33 2.13
CA ALA A 659 -24.62 10.77 2.99
C ALA A 659 -25.15 11.34 4.30
N ASP A 660 -24.56 10.88 5.41
CA ASP A 660 -24.89 11.34 6.75
C ASP A 660 -23.86 12.38 7.18
N THR A 661 -24.32 13.58 7.53
CA THR A 661 -23.45 14.71 7.92
C THR A 661 -23.57 15.03 9.39
N LYS A 662 -22.45 15.35 10.01
CA LYS A 662 -22.33 15.62 11.44
C LYS A 662 -21.36 16.78 11.67
N ILE A 663 -21.59 17.54 12.74
CA ILE A 663 -20.82 18.73 13.08
C ILE A 663 -20.45 18.65 14.56
N GLY A 664 -19.19 18.89 14.89
CA GLY A 664 -18.71 18.80 16.26
C GLY A 664 -17.38 19.50 16.50
N PRO A 665 -17.00 19.74 17.78
CA PRO A 665 -15.72 20.36 18.12
C PRO A 665 -14.54 19.39 18.01
N ASN A 666 -14.80 18.07 18.00
CA ASN A 666 -13.80 17.03 17.85
C ASN A 666 -14.39 15.83 17.10
N TRP A 667 -13.52 14.96 16.59
CA TRP A 667 -13.93 13.84 15.75
C TRP A 667 -14.80 12.83 16.50
N GLY A 668 -14.54 12.59 17.79
CA GLY A 668 -15.34 11.68 18.60
C GLY A 668 -16.77 12.17 18.89
N GLU A 669 -17.02 13.48 18.94
CA GLU A 669 -18.35 14.08 19.12
C GLU A 669 -19.12 14.27 17.81
N MET A 670 -18.45 14.11 16.68
CA MET A 670 -19.10 13.99 15.37
C MET A 670 -19.68 12.60 15.14
N GLU A 671 -19.67 11.67 16.09
CA GLU A 671 -20.22 10.31 15.91
C GLU A 671 -21.45 10.05 16.76
#